data_AF-A0A9E5XMG7-F1
#
_entry.id   AF-A0A9E5XMG7-F1
#
_cell.length_a   1.000
_cell.length_b   1.000
_cell.length_c   1.000
_cell.angle_alpha   90.00
_cell.angle_beta   90.00
_cell.angle_gamma   90.00
#
_symmetry.space_group_name_H-M   'P 1'
#
loop_
_entity.id
_entity.type
_entity.pdbx_description
1 polymer ?
#
loop_
_entity_poly.entity_id
_entity_poly.type
_entity_poly.pdbx_seq_one_letter_code
_entity_poly.pdbx_strand_id
1 'polypeptide(L)'
;MRGWFGSYVTDEEARLARRALPRLLFEGLLLGGTGLGVFALIFEIAADAFSVAAYQTLLAIHGAHGYHLIAIAAFIVLSAMLYYGIVPAYQAGSYLRPSAGGSGPLVESIAPARLRWLSWVGTSLFFLDAILTIIISAISAADVLMLVLPELAAYRILLAEAFALFIMAVLVLMGPRRAVPLFLIGGGAFTIFTLFALGLTALAAGLHPEWAFLTDGIIRRLRTARVVEHVVQAAGPVTALSLGTIAFLFFRSMSSAMLGFSGYEVIPASGKHAARPKWVVIRTALTLAALFLIGTGMMQLWAAKRWNIPATEGYSTLLIEYEIVAVQWMGRGVDPEAIQVTPEDVETARRLYEEEYLAAALLPYEGLAPERMDKETFVQETAYNLAMARAINEALRGTPGAAFLVVAGLLLAIILLLAQGGGYVGGAAVAANAARLGRLPAVFLDDRVGIVAIWGVAAVLIPIIRQVTVVEAYYAFGFVSAFVISSTAVYFVRDDVLQEKGIDPRGPRARALRFAGLRGMIASYTMLVILVIMKYHALPAILLAGAALIAWQWYTANGGWRRQDARTLLERVLSAQGNLSPSCGLERALEDARQRGIAQALEDLIEHGALLKFNVENDRFRRLIAYEFRVNPRYFRFQIWPEGSKPSGWAHEDEEHSDEPSLLLQEAYQRAYEQKPLLLKRIEYYSHAGIFAFIQNYCINWIDTARGRPAAIVQQAMLKVLFPGTPFPQIWEEFRAYQHRSYPEPIWQFGRQRYRWAKDQWPNLSDRITTVWTLQDFGKMPRDLVLDVPVRTRDGTQRTVHIYTNVAALPEDARDPFVQAAHAEVQA
;
A
#
# COMPACT_ATOMS: atom_id res chain seq x y z
N MET A 1 -9.35 1.60 -36.97
CA MET A 1 -8.09 1.36 -36.21
C MET A 1 -7.56 2.57 -35.43
N ARG A 2 -7.66 3.83 -35.93
CA ARG A 2 -7.14 5.04 -35.23
C ARG A 2 -7.66 5.28 -33.80
N GLY A 3 -8.89 4.88 -33.46
CA GLY A 3 -9.44 5.07 -32.11
C GLY A 3 -8.97 4.07 -31.05
N TRP A 4 -8.34 2.95 -31.43
CA TRP A 4 -7.96 1.87 -30.51
C TRP A 4 -6.52 2.02 -30.00
N PHE A 5 -5.66 2.70 -30.76
CA PHE A 5 -4.27 3.03 -30.40
C PHE A 5 -4.09 4.49 -29.95
N GLY A 6 -5.18 5.24 -29.75
CA GLY A 6 -5.14 6.60 -29.24
C GLY A 6 -4.76 6.67 -27.76
N SER A 7 -4.36 7.84 -27.28
CA SER A 7 -4.15 8.08 -25.84
C SER A 7 -5.48 8.25 -25.12
N TYR A 8 -5.66 7.58 -23.97
CA TYR A 8 -6.76 7.86 -23.04
C TYR A 8 -6.48 9.05 -22.12
N VAL A 9 -5.21 9.49 -22.04
CA VAL A 9 -4.79 10.69 -21.31
C VAL A 9 -4.96 11.92 -22.19
N THR A 10 -5.42 13.04 -21.61
CA THR A 10 -5.58 14.30 -22.34
C THR A 10 -4.25 14.96 -22.71
N ASP A 11 -4.22 15.77 -23.76
CA ASP A 11 -2.98 16.45 -24.20
C ASP A 11 -2.48 17.49 -23.19
N GLU A 12 -3.38 18.02 -22.37
CA GLU A 12 -3.03 18.93 -21.28
C GLU A 12 -2.37 18.18 -20.12
N GLU A 13 -2.99 17.09 -19.64
CA GLU A 13 -2.40 16.22 -18.63
C GLU A 13 -1.06 15.63 -19.08
N ALA A 14 -0.95 15.26 -20.35
CA ALA A 14 0.31 14.76 -20.91
C ALA A 14 1.42 15.82 -20.92
N ARG A 15 1.08 17.09 -21.19
CA ARG A 15 2.04 18.21 -21.11
C ARG A 15 2.45 18.50 -19.67
N LEU A 16 1.51 18.50 -18.73
CA LEU A 16 1.79 18.67 -17.30
C LEU A 16 2.68 17.53 -16.77
N ALA A 17 2.37 16.29 -17.14
CA ALA A 17 3.16 15.11 -16.79
C ALA A 17 4.61 15.24 -17.30
N ARG A 18 4.81 15.65 -18.56
CA ARG A 18 6.17 15.85 -19.12
C ARG A 18 6.97 16.93 -18.39
N ARG A 19 6.32 18.01 -17.96
CA ARG A 19 6.97 19.08 -17.19
C ARG A 19 7.35 18.64 -15.78
N ALA A 20 6.50 17.84 -15.12
CA ALA A 20 6.75 17.36 -13.76
C ALA A 20 7.77 16.21 -13.71
N LEU A 21 7.88 15.42 -14.78
CA LEU A 21 8.65 14.18 -14.79
C LEU A 21 10.11 14.32 -14.32
N PRO A 22 10.92 15.30 -14.75
CA PRO A 22 12.32 15.40 -14.32
C PRO A 22 12.47 15.50 -12.80
N ARG A 23 11.59 16.26 -12.15
CA ARG A 23 11.54 16.36 -10.69
C ARG A 23 11.08 15.04 -10.07
N LEU A 24 10.00 14.45 -10.60
CA LEU A 24 9.43 13.20 -10.08
C LEU A 24 10.34 11.98 -10.24
N LEU A 25 11.32 12.01 -11.15
CA LEU A 25 12.30 10.94 -11.30
C LEU A 25 13.09 10.73 -10.00
N PHE A 26 13.52 11.83 -9.37
CA PHE A 26 14.43 11.82 -8.21
C PHE A 26 13.74 12.14 -6.87
N GLU A 27 12.45 12.48 -6.87
CA GLU A 27 11.71 12.77 -5.64
C GLU A 27 11.71 11.56 -4.69
N GLY A 28 11.88 11.78 -3.38
CA GLY A 28 11.91 10.71 -2.38
C GLY A 28 13.21 9.89 -2.32
N LEU A 29 14.20 10.12 -3.20
CA LEU A 29 15.48 9.39 -3.21
C LEU A 29 16.46 9.86 -2.12
N LEU A 30 16.33 11.12 -1.65
CA LEU A 30 17.19 11.76 -0.64
C LEU A 30 16.39 12.25 0.59
N LEU A 31 15.45 11.41 1.08
CA LEU A 31 14.67 11.65 2.32
C LEU A 31 13.77 12.91 2.32
N GLY A 32 13.55 13.56 1.19
CA GLY A 32 12.63 14.70 1.04
C GLY A 32 11.69 14.57 -0.16
N GLY A 33 10.43 15.01 -0.01
CA GLY A 33 9.43 15.02 -1.07
C GLY A 33 8.01 14.78 -0.59
N THR A 34 7.05 14.84 -1.52
CA THR A 34 5.62 14.53 -1.29
C THR A 34 5.31 13.03 -1.34
N GLY A 35 6.30 12.19 -1.66
CA GLY A 35 6.18 10.73 -1.78
C GLY A 35 7.37 10.10 -2.50
N LEU A 36 7.25 8.82 -2.86
CA LEU A 36 8.24 8.04 -3.63
C LEU A 36 8.20 8.43 -5.12
N GLY A 37 9.32 8.91 -5.64
CA GLY A 37 9.50 9.19 -7.06
C GLY A 37 9.72 7.92 -7.89
N VAL A 38 9.97 8.10 -9.20
CA VAL A 38 10.06 6.99 -10.17
C VAL A 38 11.21 6.07 -9.83
N PHE A 39 12.41 6.59 -9.58
CA PHE A 39 13.56 5.75 -9.26
C PHE A 39 13.44 5.07 -7.90
N ALA A 40 12.79 5.72 -6.93
CA ALA A 40 12.52 5.09 -5.64
C ALA A 40 11.63 3.85 -5.81
N LEU A 41 10.52 3.96 -6.56
CA LEU A 41 9.71 2.79 -6.90
C LEU A 41 10.51 1.74 -7.67
N ILE A 42 11.30 2.14 -8.68
CA ILE A 42 12.15 1.20 -9.44
C ILE A 42 13.14 0.48 -8.54
N PHE A 43 13.75 1.13 -7.56
CA PHE A 43 14.71 0.50 -6.65
C PHE A 43 14.05 -0.47 -5.68
N GLU A 44 12.84 -0.16 -5.21
CA GLU A 44 12.00 -1.08 -4.44
C GLU A 44 11.68 -2.34 -5.27
N ILE A 45 11.28 -2.15 -6.53
CA ILE A 45 10.99 -3.24 -7.47
C ILE A 45 12.25 -4.00 -7.84
N ALA A 46 13.35 -3.32 -8.09
CA ALA A 46 14.58 -3.95 -8.50
C ALA A 46 15.08 -4.88 -7.40
N ALA A 47 14.87 -4.56 -6.13
CA ALA A 47 15.18 -5.50 -5.05
C ALA A 47 14.37 -6.80 -5.18
N ASP A 48 13.05 -6.70 -5.31
CA ASP A 48 12.15 -7.86 -5.42
C ASP A 48 12.34 -8.63 -6.74
N ALA A 49 12.35 -7.89 -7.84
CA ALA A 49 12.44 -8.43 -9.19
C ALA A 49 13.85 -8.92 -9.55
N PHE A 50 14.96 -8.39 -8.98
CA PHE A 50 16.28 -9.01 -9.16
C PHE A 50 16.44 -10.28 -8.35
N SER A 51 15.89 -10.31 -7.15
CA SER A 51 15.94 -11.50 -6.30
C SER A 51 15.39 -12.72 -7.06
N VAL A 52 14.39 -12.46 -7.90
CA VAL A 52 13.72 -13.39 -8.78
C VAL A 52 14.40 -13.48 -10.17
N ALA A 53 14.87 -12.38 -10.76
CA ALA A 53 15.52 -12.36 -12.08
C ALA A 53 16.88 -13.09 -12.09
N ALA A 54 17.63 -13.07 -10.98
CA ALA A 54 18.85 -13.87 -10.83
C ALA A 54 18.58 -15.37 -11.02
N TYR A 55 17.38 -15.84 -10.68
CA TYR A 55 16.92 -17.21 -10.91
C TYR A 55 16.08 -17.35 -12.18
N GLN A 56 15.57 -16.28 -12.78
CA GLN A 56 14.73 -16.35 -13.98
C GLN A 56 15.44 -17.02 -15.14
N THR A 57 16.70 -16.67 -15.40
CA THR A 57 17.52 -17.28 -16.46
C THR A 57 17.73 -18.77 -16.19
N LEU A 58 18.07 -19.12 -14.95
CA LEU A 58 18.20 -20.50 -14.49
C LEU A 58 16.91 -21.29 -14.70
N LEU A 59 15.77 -20.75 -14.28
CA LEU A 59 14.45 -21.39 -14.38
C LEU A 59 13.99 -21.52 -15.83
N ALA A 60 14.29 -20.54 -16.68
CA ALA A 60 14.01 -20.61 -18.10
C ALA A 60 14.79 -21.76 -18.77
N ILE A 61 16.09 -21.88 -18.46
CA ILE A 61 16.95 -22.96 -18.96
C ILE A 61 16.51 -24.31 -18.37
N HIS A 62 16.20 -24.37 -17.08
CA HIS A 62 15.73 -25.57 -16.39
C HIS A 62 14.41 -26.08 -17.00
N GLY A 63 13.43 -25.20 -17.18
CA GLY A 63 12.15 -25.54 -17.80
C GLY A 63 12.28 -25.95 -19.26
N ALA A 64 13.31 -25.45 -19.95
CA ALA A 64 13.68 -25.88 -21.29
C ALA A 64 14.58 -27.13 -21.29
N HIS A 65 14.80 -27.81 -20.16
CA HIS A 65 15.70 -28.97 -20.05
C HIS A 65 17.12 -28.72 -20.62
N GLY A 66 17.69 -27.54 -20.34
CA GLY A 66 19.04 -27.16 -20.77
C GLY A 66 19.12 -26.59 -22.18
N TYR A 67 18.02 -26.55 -22.94
CA TYR A 67 18.01 -26.00 -24.30
C TYR A 67 17.87 -24.47 -24.32
N HIS A 68 18.99 -23.73 -24.38
CA HIS A 68 19.01 -22.26 -24.34
C HIS A 68 18.18 -21.59 -25.43
N LEU A 69 18.13 -22.14 -26.65
CA LEU A 69 17.34 -21.57 -27.74
C LEU A 69 15.84 -21.57 -27.44
N ILE A 70 15.34 -22.66 -26.84
CA ILE A 70 13.95 -22.78 -26.42
C ILE A 70 13.68 -21.80 -25.28
N ALA A 71 14.60 -21.71 -24.30
CA ALA A 71 14.50 -20.76 -23.19
C ALA A 71 14.45 -19.29 -23.66
N ILE A 72 15.31 -18.91 -24.60
CA ILE A 72 15.32 -17.55 -25.18
C ILE A 72 14.01 -17.27 -25.93
N ALA A 73 13.52 -18.20 -26.75
CA ALA A 73 12.28 -18.02 -27.48
C ALA A 73 11.09 -17.86 -26.52
N ALA A 74 11.01 -18.70 -25.49
CA ALA A 74 9.99 -18.62 -24.44
C ALA A 74 10.03 -17.26 -23.73
N PHE A 75 11.24 -16.80 -23.37
CA PHE A 75 11.43 -15.52 -22.71
C PHE A 75 11.09 -14.31 -23.59
N ILE A 76 11.37 -14.35 -24.91
CA ILE A 76 10.98 -13.29 -25.86
C ILE A 76 9.45 -13.17 -25.94
N VAL A 77 8.73 -14.29 -26.06
CA VAL A 77 7.27 -14.28 -26.13
C VAL A 77 6.66 -13.76 -24.83
N LEU A 78 7.18 -14.21 -23.69
CA LEU A 78 6.82 -13.71 -22.37
C LEU A 78 7.06 -12.20 -22.22
N SER A 79 8.21 -11.72 -22.66
CA SER A 79 8.58 -10.29 -22.64
C SER A 79 7.62 -9.46 -23.50
N ALA A 80 7.22 -9.97 -24.68
CA ALA A 80 6.23 -9.32 -25.53
C ALA A 80 4.85 -9.28 -24.86
N MET A 81 4.42 -10.36 -24.21
CA MET A 81 3.15 -10.42 -23.47
C MET A 81 3.13 -9.45 -22.28
N LEU A 82 4.25 -9.31 -21.56
CA LEU A 82 4.41 -8.32 -20.49
C LEU A 82 4.33 -6.89 -21.06
N TYR A 83 5.21 -6.55 -22.00
CA TYR A 83 5.39 -5.18 -22.50
C TYR A 83 4.18 -4.66 -23.29
N TYR A 84 3.60 -5.48 -24.17
CA TYR A 84 2.48 -5.07 -25.01
C TYR A 84 1.11 -5.40 -24.42
N GLY A 85 1.04 -6.29 -23.43
CA GLY A 85 -0.18 -6.75 -22.78
C GLY A 85 -0.37 -6.18 -21.38
N ILE A 86 0.39 -6.69 -20.41
CA ILE A 86 0.22 -6.40 -18.98
C ILE A 86 0.53 -4.93 -18.65
N VAL A 87 1.65 -4.40 -19.16
CA VAL A 87 2.10 -3.03 -18.86
C VAL A 87 1.03 -1.99 -19.20
N PRO A 88 0.45 -1.95 -20.41
CA PRO A 88 -0.63 -1.01 -20.74
C PRO A 88 -1.87 -1.14 -19.85
N ALA A 89 -2.26 -2.37 -19.47
CA ALA A 89 -3.42 -2.59 -18.60
C ALA A 89 -3.18 -2.00 -17.20
N TYR A 90 -2.00 -2.21 -16.64
CA TYR A 90 -1.59 -1.67 -15.35
C TYR A 90 -1.49 -0.13 -15.37
N GLN A 91 -0.94 0.43 -16.45
CA GLN A 91 -0.92 1.87 -16.67
C GLN A 91 -2.33 2.46 -16.69
N ALA A 92 -3.26 1.82 -17.39
CA ALA A 92 -4.66 2.24 -17.44
C ALA A 92 -5.35 2.16 -16.07
N GLY A 93 -5.14 1.08 -15.31
CA GLY A 93 -5.66 0.94 -13.95
C GLY A 93 -5.13 2.04 -13.02
N SER A 94 -3.83 2.30 -13.06
CA SER A 94 -3.18 3.35 -12.26
C SER A 94 -3.62 4.76 -12.65
N TYR A 95 -4.01 5.00 -13.90
CA TYR A 95 -4.55 6.28 -14.34
C TYR A 95 -5.96 6.54 -13.77
N LEU A 96 -6.78 5.49 -13.69
CA LEU A 96 -8.12 5.57 -13.13
C LEU A 96 -8.09 5.75 -11.60
N ARG A 97 -7.36 4.87 -10.90
CA ARG A 97 -7.28 4.85 -9.44
C ARG A 97 -5.84 4.56 -8.98
N PRO A 98 -4.95 5.58 -8.96
CA PRO A 98 -3.55 5.41 -8.58
C PRO A 98 -3.35 5.02 -7.11
N SER A 99 -4.34 5.28 -6.25
CA SER A 99 -4.28 5.00 -4.81
C SER A 99 -4.88 3.64 -4.41
N ALA A 100 -5.33 2.83 -5.37
CA ALA A 100 -6.02 1.58 -5.06
C ALA A 100 -5.14 0.52 -4.36
N GLY A 101 -3.81 0.60 -4.44
CA GLY A 101 -2.93 -0.21 -3.59
C GLY A 101 -3.03 -1.73 -3.81
N GLY A 102 -3.15 -2.18 -5.07
CA GLY A 102 -3.09 -3.60 -5.47
C GLY A 102 -4.28 -4.07 -6.31
N SER A 103 -4.22 -5.32 -6.78
CA SER A 103 -5.23 -5.93 -7.68
C SER A 103 -6.62 -6.05 -7.03
N GLY A 104 -6.68 -6.43 -5.75
CA GLY A 104 -7.93 -6.59 -4.99
C GLY A 104 -8.74 -5.30 -4.83
N PRO A 105 -8.19 -4.21 -4.27
CA PRO A 105 -8.93 -2.96 -4.12
C PRO A 105 -9.11 -2.19 -5.44
N LEU A 106 -8.25 -2.43 -6.44
CA LEU A 106 -8.48 -1.92 -7.80
C LEU A 106 -9.83 -2.44 -8.34
N VAL A 107 -10.13 -3.73 -8.18
CA VAL A 107 -11.44 -4.29 -8.57
C VAL A 107 -12.60 -3.61 -7.86
N GLU A 108 -12.50 -3.36 -6.55
CA GLU A 108 -13.58 -2.71 -5.79
C GLU A 108 -13.87 -1.29 -6.27
N SER A 109 -12.82 -0.59 -6.69
CA SER A 109 -12.90 0.81 -7.10
C SER A 109 -13.38 0.99 -8.55
N ILE A 110 -12.94 0.16 -9.51
CA ILE A 110 -13.22 0.38 -10.94
C ILE A 110 -14.16 -0.65 -11.58
N ALA A 111 -14.27 -1.86 -11.02
CA ALA A 111 -14.98 -2.96 -11.67
C ALA A 111 -16.50 -2.94 -11.38
N PRO A 112 -17.33 -3.51 -12.27
CA PRO A 112 -18.77 -3.64 -12.09
C PRO A 112 -19.10 -4.60 -10.93
N ALA A 113 -20.28 -4.44 -10.35
CA ALA A 113 -20.72 -5.21 -9.16
C ALA A 113 -20.56 -6.73 -9.32
N ARG A 114 -20.82 -7.26 -10.52
CA ARG A 114 -20.68 -8.69 -10.85
C ARG A 114 -19.25 -9.24 -10.74
N LEU A 115 -18.23 -8.38 -10.78
CA LEU A 115 -16.81 -8.77 -10.70
C LEU A 115 -16.18 -8.49 -9.33
N ARG A 116 -16.90 -7.85 -8.39
CA ARG A 116 -16.32 -7.48 -7.07
C ARG A 116 -15.90 -8.68 -6.23
N TRP A 117 -16.49 -9.86 -6.44
CA TRP A 117 -16.05 -11.07 -5.77
C TRP A 117 -14.56 -11.41 -6.07
N LEU A 118 -14.04 -10.99 -7.23
CA LEU A 118 -12.62 -11.15 -7.57
C LEU A 118 -11.70 -10.35 -6.63
N SER A 119 -12.21 -9.31 -5.96
CA SER A 119 -11.44 -8.59 -4.95
C SER A 119 -11.01 -9.50 -3.79
N TRP A 120 -11.90 -10.41 -3.36
CA TRP A 120 -11.63 -11.36 -2.28
C TRP A 120 -10.54 -12.35 -2.67
N VAL A 121 -10.59 -12.82 -3.92
CA VAL A 121 -9.57 -13.69 -4.50
C VAL A 121 -8.24 -12.95 -4.59
N GLY A 122 -8.22 -11.74 -5.15
CA GLY A 122 -7.02 -10.92 -5.31
C GLY A 122 -6.34 -10.61 -3.97
N THR A 123 -7.09 -10.17 -2.96
CA THR A 123 -6.55 -9.92 -1.61
C THR A 123 -5.96 -11.18 -0.98
N SER A 124 -6.62 -12.34 -1.14
CA SER A 124 -6.16 -13.61 -0.56
C SER A 124 -4.91 -14.14 -1.24
N LEU A 125 -4.87 -14.11 -2.58
CA LEU A 125 -3.74 -14.57 -3.36
C LEU A 125 -2.51 -13.67 -3.17
N PHE A 126 -2.70 -12.36 -3.02
CA PHE A 126 -1.60 -11.45 -2.69
C PHE A 126 -1.02 -11.74 -1.30
N PHE A 127 -1.87 -12.07 -0.32
CA PHE A 127 -1.38 -12.45 1.01
C PHE A 127 -0.55 -13.74 0.97
N LEU A 128 -0.98 -14.71 0.15
CA LEU A 128 -0.20 -15.92 -0.11
C LEU A 128 1.12 -15.61 -0.84
N ASP A 129 1.06 -14.74 -1.86
CA ASP A 129 2.22 -14.27 -2.62
C ASP A 129 3.27 -13.65 -1.69
N ALA A 130 2.86 -12.77 -0.78
CA ALA A 130 3.75 -12.16 0.22
C ALA A 130 4.47 -13.19 1.11
N ILE A 131 3.77 -14.25 1.56
CA ILE A 131 4.38 -15.34 2.34
C ILE A 131 5.41 -16.10 1.48
N LEU A 132 5.06 -16.43 0.24
CA LEU A 132 5.93 -17.16 -0.67
C LEU A 132 7.16 -16.34 -1.09
N THR A 133 7.03 -15.00 -1.24
CA THR A 133 8.16 -14.09 -1.46
C THR A 133 9.17 -14.21 -0.32
N ILE A 134 8.72 -14.15 0.95
CA ILE A 134 9.63 -14.27 2.10
C ILE A 134 10.37 -15.61 2.08
N ILE A 135 9.66 -16.71 1.78
CA ILE A 135 10.25 -18.05 1.73
C ILE A 135 11.30 -18.14 0.62
N ILE A 136 10.97 -17.74 -0.62
CA ILE A 136 11.90 -17.76 -1.76
C ILE A 136 13.12 -16.90 -1.44
N SER A 137 12.89 -15.65 -1.03
CA SER A 137 13.96 -14.70 -0.75
C SER A 137 14.87 -15.16 0.39
N ALA A 138 14.33 -15.77 1.45
CA ALA A 138 15.13 -16.29 2.57
C ALA A 138 15.99 -17.49 2.19
N ILE A 139 15.41 -18.47 1.46
CA ILE A 139 16.14 -19.65 1.00
C ILE A 139 17.21 -19.24 0.00
N SER A 140 16.86 -18.40 -0.97
CA SER A 140 17.82 -17.93 -1.97
C SER A 140 18.94 -17.08 -1.34
N ALA A 141 18.64 -16.25 -0.34
CA ALA A 141 19.68 -15.51 0.39
C ALA A 141 20.65 -16.45 1.13
N ALA A 142 20.12 -17.51 1.74
CA ALA A 142 20.94 -18.56 2.35
C ALA A 142 21.80 -19.27 1.29
N ASP A 143 21.22 -19.60 0.13
CA ASP A 143 21.92 -20.22 -1.00
C ASP A 143 23.12 -19.39 -1.45
N VAL A 144 22.92 -18.09 -1.62
CA VAL A 144 24.00 -17.18 -2.03
C VAL A 144 25.05 -17.01 -0.93
N LEU A 145 24.67 -16.96 0.36
CA LEU A 145 25.66 -16.84 1.44
C LEU A 145 26.54 -18.08 1.55
N MET A 146 25.99 -19.27 1.30
CA MET A 146 26.75 -20.53 1.29
C MET A 146 27.83 -20.56 0.19
N LEU A 147 27.76 -19.67 -0.81
CA LEU A 147 28.79 -19.53 -1.84
C LEU A 147 30.04 -18.84 -1.31
N VAL A 148 29.84 -17.90 -0.38
CA VAL A 148 30.93 -17.19 0.29
C VAL A 148 31.42 -17.99 1.50
N LEU A 149 30.51 -18.67 2.20
CA LEU A 149 30.75 -19.42 3.42
C LEU A 149 30.15 -20.84 3.34
N PRO A 150 30.81 -21.78 2.61
CA PRO A 150 30.28 -23.12 2.36
C PRO A 150 30.12 -23.97 3.62
N GLU A 151 30.83 -23.65 4.70
CA GLU A 151 30.70 -24.31 6.02
C GLU A 151 29.28 -24.19 6.60
N LEU A 152 28.48 -23.22 6.16
CA LEU A 152 27.11 -23.01 6.61
C LEU A 152 26.08 -23.93 5.92
N ALA A 153 26.50 -24.78 4.98
CA ALA A 153 25.61 -25.67 4.24
C ALA A 153 24.72 -26.54 5.14
N ALA A 154 25.26 -27.06 6.24
CA ALA A 154 24.51 -27.88 7.19
C ALA A 154 23.39 -27.10 7.92
N TYR A 155 23.48 -25.76 7.95
CA TYR A 155 22.56 -24.87 8.65
C TYR A 155 21.68 -24.05 7.69
N ARG A 156 21.63 -24.42 6.40
CA ARG A 156 20.87 -23.70 5.35
C ARG A 156 19.48 -23.25 5.78
N ILE A 157 18.67 -24.16 6.32
CA ILE A 157 17.27 -23.88 6.71
C ILE A 157 17.22 -22.95 7.93
N LEU A 158 18.07 -23.18 8.92
CA LEU A 158 18.16 -22.33 10.12
C LEU A 158 18.60 -20.90 9.75
N LEU A 159 19.52 -20.79 8.78
CA LEU A 159 19.97 -19.51 8.25
C LEU A 159 18.83 -18.76 7.54
N ALA A 160 18.04 -19.46 6.72
CA ALA A 160 16.86 -18.88 6.07
C ALA A 160 15.82 -18.37 7.09
N GLU A 161 15.54 -19.14 8.15
CA GLU A 161 14.66 -18.70 9.25
C GLU A 161 15.23 -17.49 10.00
N ALA A 162 16.53 -17.50 10.30
CA ALA A 162 17.22 -16.40 10.97
C ALA A 162 17.16 -15.10 10.14
N PHE A 163 17.29 -15.22 8.81
CA PHE A 163 17.13 -14.11 7.89
C PHE A 163 15.71 -13.55 7.86
N ALA A 164 14.71 -14.42 7.75
CA ALA A 164 13.30 -14.01 7.79
C ALA A 164 12.96 -13.31 9.12
N LEU A 165 13.46 -13.83 10.25
CA LEU A 165 13.33 -13.24 11.58
C LEU A 165 14.02 -11.89 11.68
N PHE A 166 15.24 -11.77 11.15
CA PHE A 166 16.03 -10.53 11.20
C PHE A 166 15.31 -9.38 10.50
N ILE A 167 14.85 -9.57 9.27
CA ILE A 167 14.14 -8.52 8.51
C ILE A 167 12.82 -8.15 9.20
N MET A 168 12.07 -9.14 9.69
CA MET A 168 10.86 -8.90 10.48
C MET A 168 11.15 -8.04 11.72
N ALA A 169 12.18 -8.40 12.51
CA ALA A 169 12.54 -7.67 13.71
C ALA A 169 12.96 -6.23 13.41
N VAL A 170 13.75 -6.00 12.37
CA VAL A 170 14.14 -4.65 11.91
C VAL A 170 12.90 -3.84 11.54
N LEU A 171 11.98 -4.42 10.77
CA LEU A 171 10.74 -3.75 10.35
C LEU A 171 9.82 -3.39 11.52
N VAL A 172 9.68 -4.28 12.51
CA VAL A 172 8.84 -4.04 13.69
C VAL A 172 9.48 -2.99 14.61
N LEU A 173 10.79 -3.06 14.84
CA LEU A 173 11.53 -2.15 15.73
C LEU A 173 11.65 -0.73 15.14
N MET A 174 12.06 -0.62 13.88
CA MET A 174 12.25 0.68 13.22
C MET A 174 10.94 1.27 12.70
N GLY A 175 9.95 0.42 12.41
CA GLY A 175 8.73 0.77 11.68
C GLY A 175 8.97 0.87 10.16
N PRO A 176 7.98 0.52 9.32
CA PRO A 176 8.12 0.50 7.87
C PRO A 176 8.65 1.82 7.28
N ARG A 177 8.20 2.97 7.80
CA ARG A 177 8.60 4.29 7.30
C ARG A 177 10.08 4.61 7.41
N ARG A 178 10.75 4.13 8.46
CA ARG A 178 12.18 4.39 8.67
C ARG A 178 13.05 3.33 8.01
N ALA A 179 12.53 2.12 7.83
CA ALA A 179 13.23 1.03 7.16
C ALA A 179 13.23 1.18 5.63
N VAL A 180 12.13 1.64 5.03
CA VAL A 180 12.00 1.77 3.56
C VAL A 180 13.12 2.61 2.92
N PRO A 181 13.53 3.79 3.44
CA PRO A 181 14.65 4.54 2.89
C PRO A 181 15.98 3.76 2.90
N LEU A 182 16.23 2.95 3.93
CA LEU A 182 17.42 2.10 4.00
C LEU A 182 17.39 1.05 2.89
N PHE A 183 16.21 0.48 2.62
CA PHE A 183 16.01 -0.49 1.55
C PHE A 183 16.17 0.15 0.16
N LEU A 184 15.73 1.40 -0.02
CA LEU A 184 15.86 2.14 -1.28
C LEU A 184 17.32 2.45 -1.63
N ILE A 185 18.15 2.80 -0.64
CA ILE A 185 19.59 3.05 -0.85
C ILE A 185 20.29 1.74 -1.26
N GLY A 186 20.00 0.63 -0.56
CA GLY A 186 20.53 -0.68 -0.90
C GLY A 186 20.10 -1.16 -2.30
N GLY A 187 18.80 -1.07 -2.59
CA GLY A 187 18.22 -1.43 -3.89
C GLY A 187 18.77 -0.58 -5.04
N GLY A 188 18.96 0.72 -4.82
CA GLY A 188 19.52 1.63 -5.81
C GLY A 188 20.99 1.34 -6.13
N ALA A 189 21.83 1.20 -5.10
CA ALA A 189 23.24 0.86 -5.28
C ALA A 189 23.42 -0.47 -6.02
N PHE A 190 22.63 -1.49 -5.66
CA PHE A 190 22.66 -2.78 -6.32
C PHE A 190 22.15 -2.73 -7.76
N THR A 191 21.09 -1.97 -8.04
CA THR A 191 20.55 -1.81 -9.40
C THR A 191 21.61 -1.27 -10.34
N ILE A 192 22.35 -0.24 -9.88
CA ILE A 192 23.44 0.38 -10.63
C ILE A 192 24.58 -0.63 -10.83
N PHE A 193 24.99 -1.32 -9.76
CA PHE A 193 26.03 -2.35 -9.83
C PHE A 193 25.67 -3.45 -10.83
N THR A 194 24.43 -3.95 -10.79
CA THR A 194 23.99 -5.07 -11.61
C THR A 194 23.87 -4.68 -13.07
N LEU A 195 23.39 -3.48 -13.39
CA LEU A 195 23.41 -2.97 -14.77
C LEU A 195 24.83 -2.91 -15.33
N PHE A 196 25.79 -2.44 -14.53
CA PHE A 196 27.19 -2.38 -14.94
C PHE A 196 27.78 -3.78 -15.10
N ALA A 197 27.60 -4.66 -14.12
CA ALA A 197 28.13 -6.02 -14.12
C ALA A 197 27.52 -6.88 -15.25
N LEU A 198 26.21 -6.79 -15.48
CA LEU A 198 25.56 -7.46 -16.61
C LEU A 198 25.98 -6.86 -17.95
N GLY A 199 26.11 -5.53 -18.04
CA GLY A 199 26.64 -4.85 -19.22
C GLY A 199 28.03 -5.38 -19.60
N LEU A 200 28.90 -5.49 -18.60
CA LEU A 200 30.25 -6.03 -18.75
C LEU A 200 30.21 -7.51 -19.18
N THR A 201 29.37 -8.32 -18.54
CA THR A 201 29.21 -9.75 -18.83
C THR A 201 28.67 -9.99 -20.24
N ALA A 202 27.63 -9.27 -20.64
CA ALA A 202 27.07 -9.35 -21.99
C ALA A 202 28.00 -8.74 -23.05
N LEU A 203 28.92 -7.85 -22.69
CA LEU A 203 29.97 -7.45 -23.63
C LEU A 203 31.01 -8.56 -23.77
N ALA A 204 31.47 -9.11 -22.65
CA ALA A 204 32.45 -10.18 -22.58
C ALA A 204 32.00 -11.42 -23.36
N ALA A 205 30.78 -11.91 -23.14
CA ALA A 205 30.26 -13.09 -23.83
C ALA A 205 30.09 -12.89 -25.35
N GLY A 206 30.08 -11.64 -25.83
CA GLY A 206 30.05 -11.32 -27.26
C GLY A 206 31.41 -11.25 -27.91
N LEU A 207 32.37 -10.66 -27.18
CA LEU A 207 33.75 -10.52 -27.65
C LEU A 207 34.55 -11.81 -27.48
N HIS A 208 34.23 -12.60 -26.45
CA HIS A 208 34.99 -13.78 -26.01
C HIS A 208 34.10 -15.01 -25.83
N PRO A 209 33.50 -15.56 -26.91
CA PRO A 209 32.74 -16.81 -26.83
C PRO A 209 33.61 -18.01 -26.44
N GLU A 210 34.92 -17.95 -26.65
CA GLU A 210 35.87 -19.01 -26.34
C GLU A 210 35.96 -19.34 -24.85
N TRP A 211 35.60 -18.41 -23.95
CA TRP A 211 35.64 -18.64 -22.49
C TRP A 211 34.61 -19.64 -21.97
N ALA A 212 33.77 -20.20 -22.83
CA ALA A 212 32.80 -21.24 -22.48
C ALA A 212 33.43 -22.45 -21.76
N PHE A 213 34.71 -22.74 -22.00
CA PHE A 213 35.43 -23.85 -21.36
C PHE A 213 35.50 -23.74 -19.83
N LEU A 214 35.42 -22.52 -19.27
CA LEU A 214 35.46 -22.28 -17.83
C LEU A 214 34.22 -22.79 -17.10
N THR A 215 33.09 -22.86 -17.80
CA THR A 215 31.78 -23.25 -17.25
C THR A 215 31.84 -24.61 -16.57
N ASP A 216 32.41 -25.63 -17.22
CA ASP A 216 32.45 -27.00 -16.69
C ASP A 216 33.33 -27.12 -15.44
N GLY A 217 34.46 -26.39 -15.42
CA GLY A 217 35.35 -26.31 -14.26
C GLY A 217 34.68 -25.67 -13.05
N ILE A 218 33.98 -24.56 -13.25
CA ILE A 218 33.22 -23.86 -12.19
C ILE A 218 32.14 -24.79 -11.61
N ILE A 219 31.36 -25.44 -12.47
CA ILE A 219 30.24 -26.28 -12.03
C ILE A 219 30.71 -27.50 -11.25
N ARG A 220 31.76 -28.18 -11.72
CA ARG A 220 32.29 -29.35 -11.02
C ARG A 220 32.92 -28.97 -9.69
N ARG A 221 33.57 -27.81 -9.59
CA ARG A 221 34.03 -27.25 -8.30
C ARG A 221 32.85 -27.09 -7.33
N LEU A 222 31.74 -26.53 -7.80
CA LEU A 222 30.55 -26.31 -6.99
C LEU A 222 29.84 -27.61 -6.57
N ARG A 223 29.77 -28.62 -7.45
CA ARG A 223 29.26 -29.95 -7.09
C ARG A 223 30.12 -30.64 -6.04
N THR A 224 31.44 -30.58 -6.20
CA THR A 224 32.40 -31.18 -5.25
C THR A 224 32.28 -30.55 -3.87
N ALA A 225 32.05 -29.23 -3.82
CA ALA A 225 31.77 -28.51 -2.58
C ALA A 225 30.36 -28.76 -2.00
N ARG A 226 29.54 -29.61 -2.64
CA ARG A 226 28.12 -29.86 -2.32
C ARG A 226 27.26 -28.60 -2.27
N VAL A 227 27.66 -27.60 -3.06
CA VAL A 227 26.93 -26.34 -3.23
C VAL A 227 25.84 -26.48 -4.29
N VAL A 228 26.14 -27.22 -5.36
CA VAL A 228 25.18 -27.55 -6.44
C VAL A 228 24.82 -29.02 -6.37
N GLU A 229 23.55 -29.31 -6.09
CA GLU A 229 23.04 -30.69 -6.00
C GLU A 229 22.53 -31.21 -7.34
N HIS A 230 21.92 -30.35 -8.16
CA HIS A 230 21.29 -30.75 -9.43
C HIS A 230 21.71 -29.83 -10.58
N VAL A 231 22.04 -30.42 -11.74
CA VAL A 231 22.40 -29.67 -12.94
C VAL A 231 21.66 -30.23 -14.14
N VAL A 232 21.02 -29.36 -14.90
CA VAL A 232 20.26 -29.72 -16.09
C VAL A 232 20.98 -29.17 -17.33
N GLN A 233 21.48 -30.11 -18.13
CA GLN A 233 22.13 -29.88 -19.43
C GLN A 233 21.30 -30.50 -20.55
N ALA A 234 21.41 -29.94 -21.76
CA ALA A 234 20.75 -30.50 -22.94
C ALA A 234 21.35 -31.88 -23.29
N ALA A 235 20.50 -32.88 -23.50
CA ALA A 235 20.94 -34.24 -23.82
C ALA A 235 21.43 -34.43 -25.26
N GLY A 236 21.30 -33.41 -26.11
CA GLY A 236 21.68 -33.45 -27.53
C GLY A 236 21.28 -32.16 -28.26
N PRO A 237 21.44 -32.07 -29.59
CA PRO A 237 21.06 -30.88 -30.35
C PRO A 237 19.52 -30.71 -30.45
N VAL A 238 19.05 -29.47 -30.52
CA VAL A 238 17.60 -29.15 -30.64
C VAL A 238 16.98 -29.81 -31.87
N THR A 239 17.74 -29.99 -32.95
CA THR A 239 17.28 -30.62 -34.21
C THR A 239 16.90 -32.09 -34.05
N ALA A 240 17.32 -32.75 -32.97
CA ALA A 240 16.94 -34.13 -32.66
C ALA A 240 15.57 -34.23 -31.95
N LEU A 241 14.99 -33.11 -31.50
CA LEU A 241 13.71 -33.09 -30.79
C LEU A 241 12.53 -33.06 -31.76
N SER A 242 11.45 -33.76 -31.40
CA SER A 242 10.18 -33.64 -32.11
C SER A 242 9.54 -32.26 -31.89
N LEU A 243 8.71 -31.80 -32.84
CA LEU A 243 7.99 -30.53 -32.69
C LEU A 243 7.10 -30.51 -31.43
N GLY A 244 6.49 -31.65 -31.07
CA GLY A 244 5.69 -31.79 -29.86
C GLY A 244 6.54 -31.60 -28.59
N THR A 245 7.74 -32.18 -28.55
CA THR A 245 8.69 -32.01 -27.45
C THR A 245 9.16 -30.54 -27.37
N ILE A 246 9.49 -29.91 -28.49
CA ILE A 246 9.88 -28.50 -28.54
C ILE A 246 8.77 -27.62 -27.99
N ALA A 247 7.51 -27.83 -28.42
CA ALA A 247 6.37 -27.07 -27.93
C ALA A 247 6.15 -27.28 -26.42
N PHE A 248 6.24 -28.51 -25.93
CA PHE A 248 6.15 -28.81 -24.50
C PHE A 248 7.23 -28.12 -23.68
N LEU A 249 8.50 -28.23 -24.09
CA LEU A 249 9.64 -27.58 -23.42
C LEU A 249 9.52 -26.05 -23.48
N PHE A 250 9.01 -25.51 -24.58
CA PHE A 250 8.73 -24.09 -24.72
C PHE A 250 7.71 -23.61 -23.69
N PHE A 251 6.55 -24.27 -23.58
CA PHE A 251 5.53 -23.89 -22.59
C PHE A 251 5.98 -24.13 -21.14
N ARG A 252 6.74 -25.20 -20.88
CA ARG A 252 7.33 -25.46 -19.57
C ARG A 252 8.34 -24.37 -19.19
N SER A 253 9.22 -24.00 -20.11
CA SER A 253 10.17 -22.89 -19.94
C SER A 253 9.44 -21.57 -19.71
N MET A 254 8.39 -21.27 -20.48
CA MET A 254 7.54 -20.10 -20.23
C MET A 254 6.96 -20.13 -18.82
N SER A 255 6.35 -21.24 -18.40
CA SER A 255 5.74 -21.35 -17.07
C SER A 255 6.72 -21.12 -15.93
N SER A 256 8.01 -21.37 -16.17
CA SER A 256 9.07 -21.23 -15.17
C SER A 256 9.67 -19.82 -15.17
N ALA A 257 9.95 -19.30 -16.37
CA ALA A 257 10.47 -17.95 -16.57
C ALA A 257 9.47 -16.84 -16.19
N MET A 258 8.16 -17.15 -16.12
CA MET A 258 7.13 -16.22 -15.63
C MET A 258 7.47 -15.65 -14.25
N LEU A 259 8.11 -16.44 -13.37
CA LEU A 259 8.47 -16.02 -12.01
C LEU A 259 9.20 -14.66 -12.01
N GLY A 260 10.11 -14.44 -12.96
CA GLY A 260 10.86 -13.18 -13.13
C GLY A 260 10.05 -11.90 -13.32
N PHE A 261 8.73 -11.99 -13.51
CA PHE A 261 7.85 -10.84 -13.65
C PHE A 261 6.99 -10.55 -12.41
N SER A 262 7.17 -11.31 -11.33
CA SER A 262 6.32 -11.20 -10.13
C SER A 262 6.38 -9.83 -9.44
N GLY A 263 7.56 -9.20 -9.39
CA GLY A 263 7.75 -7.88 -8.79
C GLY A 263 6.97 -6.75 -9.48
N TYR A 264 6.32 -7.04 -10.61
CA TYR A 264 5.50 -6.08 -11.35
C TYR A 264 4.16 -5.74 -10.67
N GLU A 265 3.62 -6.64 -9.84
CA GLU A 265 2.41 -6.33 -9.04
C GLU A 265 2.72 -5.35 -7.90
N VAL A 266 3.96 -5.26 -7.44
CA VAL A 266 4.36 -4.38 -6.34
C VAL A 266 4.25 -2.90 -6.74
N ILE A 267 4.47 -2.53 -8.01
CA ILE A 267 4.48 -1.12 -8.45
C ILE A 267 3.14 -0.43 -8.17
N PRO A 268 1.99 -0.98 -8.61
CA PRO A 268 0.69 -0.36 -8.27
C PRO A 268 0.32 -0.54 -6.80
N ALA A 269 0.79 -1.58 -6.13
CA ALA A 269 0.54 -1.79 -4.70
C ALA A 269 1.22 -0.71 -3.83
N SER A 270 2.49 -0.41 -4.12
CA SER A 270 3.27 0.66 -3.49
C SER A 270 2.91 2.06 -4.03
N GLY A 271 2.15 2.13 -5.12
CA GLY A 271 1.66 3.37 -5.75
C GLY A 271 0.89 4.31 -4.81
N LYS A 272 0.34 3.80 -3.69
CA LYS A 272 -0.25 4.64 -2.63
C LYS A 272 0.74 5.66 -2.06
N HIS A 273 2.03 5.32 -2.02
CA HIS A 273 3.10 6.16 -1.49
C HIS A 273 3.82 6.98 -2.58
N ALA A 274 3.37 6.90 -3.85
CA ALA A 274 4.00 7.60 -4.95
C ALA A 274 3.86 9.13 -4.82
N ALA A 275 4.88 9.86 -5.30
CA ALA A 275 4.85 11.31 -5.40
C ALA A 275 3.75 11.80 -6.37
N ARG A 276 3.21 12.99 -6.12
CA ARG A 276 2.10 13.52 -6.92
C ARG A 276 2.61 14.27 -8.16
N PRO A 277 1.97 14.13 -9.34
CA PRO A 277 0.83 13.25 -9.67
C PRO A 277 1.18 11.75 -9.74
N LYS A 278 0.51 10.93 -8.91
CA LYS A 278 0.83 9.50 -8.67
C LYS A 278 0.83 8.65 -9.96
N TRP A 279 -0.16 8.86 -10.83
CA TRP A 279 -0.28 8.07 -12.07
C TRP A 279 0.91 8.29 -13.03
N VAL A 280 1.53 9.47 -13.03
CA VAL A 280 2.71 9.76 -13.89
C VAL A 280 3.92 8.97 -13.39
N VAL A 281 4.10 8.95 -12.07
CA VAL A 281 5.17 8.21 -11.42
C VAL A 281 5.01 6.71 -11.68
N ILE A 282 3.83 6.16 -11.37
CA ILE A 282 3.53 4.74 -11.54
C ILE A 282 3.65 4.32 -13.01
N ARG A 283 3.09 5.09 -13.95
CA ARG A 283 3.18 4.79 -15.40
C ARG A 283 4.62 4.71 -15.88
N THR A 284 5.46 5.65 -15.46
CA THR A 284 6.87 5.71 -15.88
C THR A 284 7.66 4.58 -15.23
N ALA A 285 7.45 4.33 -13.93
CA ALA A 285 8.06 3.22 -13.20
C ALA A 285 7.72 1.86 -13.83
N LEU A 286 6.44 1.62 -14.15
CA LEU A 286 5.96 0.44 -14.87
C LEU A 286 6.73 0.21 -16.19
N THR A 287 6.91 1.27 -16.98
CA THR A 287 7.60 1.16 -18.29
C THR A 287 9.08 0.87 -18.12
N LEU A 288 9.76 1.60 -17.23
CA LEU A 288 11.17 1.45 -16.97
C LEU A 288 11.48 0.09 -16.35
N ALA A 289 10.66 -0.38 -15.40
CA ALA A 289 10.79 -1.71 -14.79
C ALA A 289 10.63 -2.82 -15.84
N ALA A 290 9.69 -2.70 -16.78
CA ALA A 290 9.54 -3.69 -17.85
C ALA A 290 10.76 -3.71 -18.78
N LEU A 291 11.25 -2.54 -19.23
CA LEU A 291 12.47 -2.46 -20.05
C LEU A 291 13.68 -3.04 -19.31
N PHE A 292 13.76 -2.76 -18.02
CA PHE A 292 14.81 -3.24 -17.14
C PHE A 292 14.83 -4.76 -17.02
N LEU A 293 13.69 -5.38 -16.69
CA LEU A 293 13.58 -6.83 -16.52
C LEU A 293 13.80 -7.58 -17.84
N ILE A 294 13.21 -7.08 -18.93
CA ILE A 294 13.40 -7.65 -20.25
C ILE A 294 14.86 -7.54 -20.69
N GLY A 295 15.48 -6.36 -20.48
CA GLY A 295 16.86 -6.09 -20.87
C GLY A 295 17.85 -6.97 -20.10
N THR A 296 17.77 -6.97 -18.77
CA THR A 296 18.65 -7.77 -17.91
C THR A 296 18.48 -9.27 -18.14
N GLY A 297 17.26 -9.78 -18.26
CA GLY A 297 16.99 -11.19 -18.56
C GLY A 297 17.50 -11.61 -19.95
N MET A 298 17.36 -10.75 -20.97
CA MET A 298 17.90 -11.03 -22.31
C MET A 298 19.43 -11.08 -22.30
N MET A 299 20.08 -10.16 -21.58
CA MET A 299 21.54 -10.11 -21.47
C MET A 299 22.10 -11.36 -20.79
N GLN A 300 21.48 -11.81 -19.70
CA GLN A 300 21.84 -13.05 -19.00
C GLN A 300 21.63 -14.27 -19.89
N LEU A 301 20.43 -14.48 -20.45
CA LEU A 301 20.15 -15.63 -21.32
C LEU A 301 21.09 -15.69 -22.53
N TRP A 302 21.49 -14.54 -23.06
CA TRP A 302 22.44 -14.47 -24.14
C TRP A 302 23.86 -14.83 -23.70
N ALA A 303 24.32 -14.38 -22.52
CA ALA A 303 25.62 -14.76 -21.96
C ALA A 303 25.65 -16.25 -21.61
N ALA A 304 24.62 -16.75 -20.93
CA ALA A 304 24.43 -18.16 -20.63
C ALA A 304 24.46 -19.05 -21.89
N LYS A 305 23.80 -18.62 -22.99
CA LYS A 305 23.88 -19.34 -24.26
C LYS A 305 25.29 -19.32 -24.84
N ARG A 306 25.98 -18.17 -24.81
CA ARG A 306 27.32 -18.02 -25.40
C ARG A 306 28.37 -18.86 -24.69
N TRP A 307 28.29 -18.94 -23.37
CA TRP A 307 29.22 -19.75 -22.55
C TRP A 307 28.67 -21.13 -22.18
N ASN A 308 27.56 -21.55 -22.80
CA ASN A 308 26.91 -22.85 -22.58
C ASN A 308 26.63 -23.16 -21.09
N ILE A 309 26.19 -22.16 -20.33
CA ILE A 309 25.96 -22.31 -18.89
C ILE A 309 24.64 -23.08 -18.65
N PRO A 310 24.67 -24.26 -18.02
CA PRO A 310 23.47 -25.01 -17.70
C PRO A 310 22.68 -24.40 -16.53
N ALA A 311 21.46 -24.90 -16.35
CA ALA A 311 20.71 -24.62 -15.13
C ALA A 311 21.32 -25.42 -13.96
N THR A 312 21.67 -24.74 -12.88
CA THR A 312 22.24 -25.33 -11.66
C THR A 312 21.33 -25.01 -10.48
N GLU A 313 20.98 -26.00 -9.67
CA GLU A 313 20.20 -25.78 -8.44
C GLU A 313 21.15 -25.43 -7.30
N GLY A 314 20.90 -24.32 -6.60
CA GLY A 314 21.74 -23.82 -5.50
C GLY A 314 22.78 -22.75 -5.89
N TYR A 315 23.07 -22.56 -7.19
CA TYR A 315 23.98 -21.52 -7.69
C TYR A 315 23.33 -20.76 -8.84
N SER A 316 23.24 -19.43 -8.76
CA SER A 316 22.58 -18.67 -9.82
C SER A 316 23.43 -18.65 -11.10
N THR A 317 22.80 -18.78 -12.27
CA THR A 317 23.46 -18.64 -13.58
C THR A 317 24.24 -17.31 -13.68
N LEU A 318 23.70 -16.26 -13.06
CA LEU A 318 24.31 -14.94 -12.97
C LEU A 318 25.69 -14.95 -12.26
N LEU A 319 25.85 -15.75 -11.20
CA LEU A 319 27.13 -15.82 -10.50
C LEU A 319 28.18 -16.60 -11.28
N ILE A 320 27.77 -17.58 -12.11
CA ILE A 320 28.71 -18.29 -13.01
C ILE A 320 29.21 -17.32 -14.08
N GLU A 321 28.30 -16.53 -14.63
CA GLU A 321 28.64 -15.46 -15.57
C GLU A 321 29.64 -14.45 -14.98
N TYR A 322 29.39 -13.99 -13.75
CA TYR A 322 30.31 -13.09 -13.04
C TYR A 322 31.66 -13.72 -12.75
N GLU A 323 31.69 -15.01 -12.42
CA GLU A 323 32.93 -15.72 -12.16
C GLU A 323 33.80 -15.86 -13.41
N ILE A 324 33.21 -16.16 -14.57
CA ILE A 324 33.93 -16.20 -15.86
C ILE A 324 34.63 -14.86 -16.12
N VAL A 325 33.89 -13.75 -15.98
CA VAL A 325 34.45 -12.40 -16.17
C VAL A 325 35.49 -12.06 -15.11
N ALA A 326 35.26 -12.44 -13.85
CA ALA A 326 36.17 -12.18 -12.75
C ALA A 326 37.51 -12.91 -12.93
N VAL A 327 37.49 -14.15 -13.44
CA VAL A 327 38.68 -14.95 -13.71
C VAL A 327 39.48 -14.35 -14.87
N GLN A 328 38.80 -14.00 -15.98
CA GLN A 328 39.47 -13.61 -17.22
C GLN A 328 39.88 -12.14 -17.28
N TRP A 329 38.98 -11.21 -16.91
CA TRP A 329 39.25 -9.77 -17.02
C TRP A 329 39.81 -9.15 -15.74
N MET A 330 39.41 -9.65 -14.57
CA MET A 330 39.83 -9.09 -13.27
C MET A 330 40.82 -9.97 -12.51
N GLY A 331 41.11 -11.15 -13.05
CA GLY A 331 42.05 -12.14 -12.53
C GLY A 331 43.30 -12.20 -13.38
N ARG A 332 44.06 -13.29 -13.24
CA ARG A 332 45.26 -13.54 -14.04
C ARG A 332 44.96 -14.19 -15.41
N GLY A 333 43.69 -14.47 -15.68
CA GLY A 333 43.27 -15.27 -16.82
C GLY A 333 43.59 -16.75 -16.63
N VAL A 334 42.83 -17.59 -17.35
CA VAL A 334 43.12 -19.02 -17.46
C VAL A 334 43.13 -19.35 -18.95
N ASP A 335 44.20 -19.97 -19.40
CA ASP A 335 44.33 -20.50 -20.76
C ASP A 335 44.10 -22.02 -20.72
N PRO A 336 43.20 -22.58 -21.55
CA PRO A 336 42.97 -24.03 -21.62
C PRO A 336 44.26 -24.84 -21.77
N GLU A 337 45.24 -24.31 -22.51
CA GLU A 337 46.50 -24.99 -22.80
C GLU A 337 47.46 -25.01 -21.60
N ALA A 338 47.27 -24.11 -20.64
CA ALA A 338 48.10 -24.01 -19.44
C ALA A 338 47.65 -24.94 -18.30
N ILE A 339 46.54 -25.68 -18.48
CA ILE A 339 45.95 -26.53 -17.44
C ILE A 339 46.68 -27.85 -17.38
N GLN A 340 47.52 -28.00 -16.37
CA GLN A 340 48.25 -29.24 -16.12
C GLN A 340 47.53 -30.09 -15.08
N VAL A 341 47.18 -31.31 -15.46
CA VAL A 341 46.62 -32.32 -14.56
C VAL A 341 47.74 -32.89 -13.70
N THR A 342 47.60 -32.80 -12.38
CA THR A 342 48.57 -33.33 -11.42
C THR A 342 48.18 -34.75 -10.98
N PRO A 343 49.12 -35.55 -10.45
CA PRO A 343 48.80 -36.85 -9.87
C PRO A 343 47.76 -36.80 -8.75
N GLU A 344 47.70 -35.69 -8.00
CA GLU A 344 46.72 -35.47 -6.93
C GLU A 344 45.29 -35.29 -7.47
N ASP A 345 45.13 -34.64 -8.63
CA ASP A 345 43.84 -34.48 -9.31
C ASP A 345 43.29 -35.84 -9.76
N VAL A 346 44.16 -36.71 -10.28
CA VAL A 346 43.81 -38.06 -10.73
C VAL A 346 43.38 -38.94 -9.55
N GLU A 347 44.11 -38.87 -8.44
CA GLU A 347 43.79 -39.67 -7.25
C GLU A 347 42.51 -39.18 -6.56
N THR A 348 42.24 -37.87 -6.57
CA THR A 348 40.99 -37.31 -6.07
C THR A 348 39.81 -37.69 -6.98
N ALA A 349 39.98 -37.63 -8.30
CA ALA A 349 38.98 -38.11 -9.27
C ALA A 349 38.65 -39.59 -9.10
N ARG A 350 39.67 -40.42 -8.79
CA ARG A 350 39.48 -41.86 -8.52
C ARG A 350 38.67 -42.10 -7.25
N ARG A 351 38.96 -41.36 -6.17
CA ARG A 351 38.17 -41.40 -4.92
C ARG A 351 36.71 -41.00 -5.14
N LEU A 352 36.47 -39.91 -5.87
CA LEU A 352 35.11 -39.46 -6.21
C LEU A 352 34.33 -40.50 -7.02
N TYR A 353 34.98 -41.17 -7.98
CA TYR A 353 34.36 -42.27 -8.73
C TYR A 353 33.96 -43.43 -7.80
N GLU A 354 34.81 -43.79 -6.85
CA GLU A 354 34.54 -44.87 -5.90
C GLU A 354 33.39 -44.52 -4.95
N GLU A 355 33.30 -43.26 -4.51
CA GLU A 355 32.16 -42.75 -3.71
C GLU A 355 30.84 -42.75 -4.50
N GLU A 356 30.83 -42.24 -5.75
CA GLU A 356 29.64 -42.28 -6.62
C GLU A 356 29.22 -43.72 -6.95
N TYR A 357 30.19 -44.62 -7.19
CA TYR A 357 29.94 -46.03 -7.45
C TYR A 357 29.30 -46.73 -6.24
N LEU A 358 29.81 -46.47 -5.03
CA LEU A 358 29.26 -47.00 -3.78
C LEU A 358 27.85 -46.45 -3.50
N ALA A 359 27.62 -45.16 -3.75
CA ALA A 359 26.30 -44.54 -3.57
C ALA A 359 25.26 -45.11 -4.55
N ALA A 360 25.65 -45.33 -5.81
CA ALA A 360 24.79 -45.94 -6.83
C ALA A 360 24.51 -47.43 -6.58
N ALA A 361 25.43 -48.16 -5.93
CA ALA A 361 25.25 -49.57 -5.56
C ALA A 361 24.25 -49.79 -4.42
N LEU A 362 23.88 -48.73 -3.68
CA LEU A 362 22.96 -48.78 -2.54
C LEU A 362 21.50 -48.44 -2.88
N LEU A 363 21.19 -48.05 -4.13
CA LEU A 363 19.82 -47.73 -4.57
C LEU A 363 19.13 -48.95 -5.22
N PRO A 364 17.85 -49.23 -4.88
CA PRO A 364 17.11 -50.33 -5.50
C PRO A 364 16.90 -50.05 -6.99
N TYR A 365 17.21 -51.06 -7.80
CA TYR A 365 17.32 -50.99 -9.25
C TYR A 365 15.92 -50.91 -9.93
N GLU A 366 15.40 -49.71 -10.18
CA GLU A 366 14.30 -49.50 -11.13
C GLU A 366 14.85 -49.02 -12.49
N GLY A 367 15.28 -49.99 -13.30
CA GLY A 367 15.04 -50.01 -14.74
C GLY A 367 15.45 -48.81 -15.59
N LEU A 368 16.74 -48.47 -15.63
CA LEU A 368 17.52 -48.01 -16.80
C LEU A 368 18.91 -47.63 -16.28
N ALA A 369 19.90 -48.51 -16.50
CA ALA A 369 21.29 -48.13 -16.21
C ALA A 369 21.64 -46.96 -17.14
N PRO A 370 22.04 -45.78 -16.63
CA PRO A 370 22.60 -44.74 -17.50
C PRO A 370 23.79 -45.34 -18.24
N GLU A 371 23.98 -44.99 -19.51
CA GLU A 371 25.21 -45.30 -20.24
C GLU A 371 26.40 -44.88 -19.37
N ARG A 372 27.07 -45.86 -18.77
CA ARG A 372 28.15 -45.60 -17.81
C ARG A 372 29.39 -45.25 -18.62
N MET A 373 29.86 -44.02 -18.43
CA MET A 373 31.17 -43.60 -18.90
C MET A 373 32.24 -44.56 -18.33
N ASP A 374 33.20 -44.96 -19.16
CA ASP A 374 34.28 -45.85 -18.74
C ASP A 374 35.06 -45.23 -17.55
N LYS A 375 35.56 -46.07 -16.63
CA LYS A 375 36.23 -45.62 -15.40
C LYS A 375 37.43 -44.73 -15.74
N GLU A 376 38.22 -45.08 -16.75
CA GLU A 376 39.36 -44.23 -17.14
C GLU A 376 38.90 -42.91 -17.74
N THR A 377 37.87 -42.92 -18.59
CA THR A 377 37.31 -41.69 -19.17
C THR A 377 36.76 -40.77 -18.08
N PHE A 378 36.00 -41.30 -17.12
CA PHE A 378 35.51 -40.53 -15.98
C PHE A 378 36.66 -39.93 -15.16
N VAL A 379 37.68 -40.72 -14.84
CA VAL A 379 38.82 -40.27 -14.03
C VAL A 379 39.62 -39.20 -14.77
N GLN A 380 39.87 -39.37 -16.08
CA GLN A 380 40.61 -38.40 -16.88
C GLN A 380 39.85 -37.08 -17.03
N GLU A 381 38.56 -37.13 -17.37
CA GLU A 381 37.73 -35.91 -17.45
C GLU A 381 37.62 -35.23 -16.09
N THR A 382 37.39 -35.98 -15.02
CA THR A 382 37.25 -35.42 -13.68
C THR A 382 38.56 -34.83 -13.16
N ALA A 383 39.70 -35.47 -13.45
CA ALA A 383 41.01 -34.95 -13.11
C ALA A 383 41.34 -33.65 -13.87
N TYR A 384 41.02 -33.57 -15.16
CA TYR A 384 41.14 -32.32 -15.92
C TYR A 384 40.29 -31.20 -15.33
N ASN A 385 39.05 -31.52 -14.94
CA ASN A 385 38.15 -30.54 -14.33
C ASN A 385 38.58 -30.11 -12.92
N LEU A 386 39.21 -31.00 -12.14
CA LEU A 386 39.82 -30.65 -10.85
C LEU A 386 41.03 -29.72 -11.06
N ALA A 387 41.87 -30.01 -12.06
CA ALA A 387 42.97 -29.14 -12.45
C ALA A 387 42.49 -27.76 -12.93
N MET A 388 41.40 -27.71 -13.70
CA MET A 388 40.71 -26.48 -14.10
C MET A 388 40.21 -25.69 -12.88
N ALA A 389 39.54 -26.36 -11.93
CA ALA A 389 39.06 -25.73 -10.70
C ALA A 389 40.22 -25.15 -9.87
N ARG A 390 41.36 -25.84 -9.79
CA ARG A 390 42.59 -25.31 -9.18
C ARG A 390 43.08 -24.06 -9.92
N ALA A 391 43.20 -24.13 -11.24
CA ALA A 391 43.69 -23.01 -12.06
C ALA A 391 42.79 -21.76 -11.91
N ILE A 392 41.47 -21.94 -11.86
CA ILE A 392 40.50 -20.86 -11.57
C ILE A 392 40.77 -20.23 -10.20
N ASN A 393 40.93 -21.05 -9.16
CA ASN A 393 41.19 -20.54 -7.81
C ASN A 393 42.54 -19.80 -7.71
N GLU A 394 43.56 -20.27 -8.44
CA GLU A 394 44.87 -19.60 -8.52
C GLU A 394 44.82 -18.29 -9.30
N ALA A 395 44.04 -18.24 -10.38
CA ALA A 395 43.84 -17.03 -11.18
C ALA A 395 43.08 -15.92 -10.41
N LEU A 396 42.22 -16.32 -9.47
CA LEU A 396 41.49 -15.41 -8.58
C LEU A 396 42.28 -15.02 -7.32
N ARG A 397 43.25 -15.84 -6.87
CA ARG A 397 43.92 -15.62 -5.59
C ARG A 397 44.68 -14.30 -5.55
N GLY A 398 44.25 -13.41 -4.66
CA GLY A 398 44.88 -12.10 -4.44
C GLY A 398 44.63 -11.09 -5.57
N THR A 399 43.64 -11.32 -6.43
CA THR A 399 43.28 -10.42 -7.52
C THR A 399 42.01 -9.62 -7.22
N PRO A 400 41.77 -8.50 -7.92
CA PRO A 400 40.50 -7.78 -7.86
C PRO A 400 39.28 -8.66 -8.20
N GLY A 401 39.45 -9.70 -9.03
CA GLY A 401 38.39 -10.65 -9.38
C GLY A 401 37.81 -11.39 -8.18
N ALA A 402 38.65 -11.84 -7.23
CA ALA A 402 38.15 -12.48 -6.01
C ALA A 402 37.35 -11.49 -5.13
N ALA A 403 37.84 -10.27 -4.98
CA ALA A 403 37.12 -9.23 -4.24
C ALA A 403 35.78 -8.88 -4.90
N PHE A 404 35.76 -8.81 -6.24
CA PHE A 404 34.54 -8.59 -7.02
C PHE A 404 33.51 -9.70 -6.78
N LEU A 405 33.91 -10.98 -6.80
CA LEU A 405 32.98 -12.10 -6.56
C LEU A 405 32.42 -12.09 -5.14
N VAL A 406 33.25 -11.81 -4.13
CA VAL A 406 32.78 -11.70 -2.74
C VAL A 406 31.80 -10.55 -2.59
N VAL A 407 32.10 -9.38 -3.16
CA VAL A 407 31.21 -8.21 -3.14
C VAL A 407 29.91 -8.50 -3.89
N ALA A 408 29.97 -9.10 -5.08
CA ALA A 408 28.80 -9.46 -5.87
C ALA A 408 27.90 -10.47 -5.14
N GLY A 409 28.49 -11.51 -4.53
CA GLY A 409 27.78 -12.50 -3.73
C GLY A 409 27.12 -11.90 -2.48
N LEU A 410 27.86 -11.10 -1.71
CA LEU A 410 27.31 -10.41 -0.53
C LEU A 410 26.20 -9.43 -0.90
N LEU A 411 26.38 -8.64 -1.96
CA LEU A 411 25.35 -7.72 -2.43
C LEU A 411 24.10 -8.46 -2.92
N LEU A 412 24.28 -9.61 -3.60
CA LEU A 412 23.16 -10.46 -4.02
C LEU A 412 22.44 -11.08 -2.81
N ALA A 413 23.16 -11.54 -1.79
CA ALA A 413 22.53 -12.01 -0.55
C ALA A 413 21.75 -10.88 0.14
N ILE A 414 22.34 -9.68 0.26
CA ILE A 414 21.67 -8.51 0.84
C ILE A 414 20.41 -8.15 0.07
N ILE A 415 20.43 -8.12 -1.27
CA ILE A 415 19.23 -7.75 -2.05
C ILE A 415 18.12 -8.80 -1.89
N LEU A 416 18.47 -10.08 -1.82
CA LEU A 416 17.52 -11.16 -1.53
C LEU A 416 16.89 -10.96 -0.15
N LEU A 417 17.65 -10.52 0.86
CA LEU A 417 17.09 -10.14 2.16
C LEU A 417 16.19 -8.90 2.09
N LEU A 418 16.59 -7.88 1.30
CA LEU A 418 15.80 -6.66 1.12
C LEU A 418 14.48 -6.92 0.38
N ALA A 419 14.43 -7.88 -0.54
CA ALA A 419 13.22 -8.32 -1.24
C ALA A 419 12.14 -8.82 -0.26
N GLN A 420 12.54 -9.46 0.84
CA GLN A 420 11.61 -9.85 1.91
C GLN A 420 10.88 -8.63 2.50
N GLY A 421 11.56 -7.46 2.55
CA GLY A 421 10.96 -6.21 2.98
C GLY A 421 9.74 -5.83 2.15
N GLY A 422 9.77 -6.07 0.84
CA GLY A 422 8.63 -5.90 -0.07
C GLY A 422 7.47 -6.84 0.29
N GLY A 423 7.76 -8.12 0.52
CA GLY A 423 6.75 -9.10 0.96
C GLY A 423 6.10 -8.73 2.30
N TYR A 424 6.90 -8.35 3.29
CA TYR A 424 6.39 -7.94 4.61
C TYR A 424 5.55 -6.67 4.56
N VAL A 425 6.09 -5.59 3.96
CA VAL A 425 5.41 -4.29 3.94
C VAL A 425 4.21 -4.33 3.00
N GLY A 426 4.34 -4.95 1.83
CA GLY A 426 3.26 -5.13 0.86
C GLY A 426 2.14 -6.00 1.43
N GLY A 427 2.48 -7.17 1.98
CA GLY A 427 1.51 -8.09 2.58
C GLY A 427 0.77 -7.47 3.76
N ALA A 428 1.48 -6.75 4.64
CA ALA A 428 0.87 -6.03 5.76
C ALA A 428 -0.04 -4.90 5.28
N ALA A 429 0.35 -4.15 4.25
CA ALA A 429 -0.50 -3.12 3.66
C ALA A 429 -1.80 -3.70 3.08
N VAL A 430 -1.74 -4.88 2.45
CA VAL A 430 -2.94 -5.56 1.94
C VAL A 430 -3.79 -6.09 3.08
N ALA A 431 -3.20 -6.62 4.15
CA ALA A 431 -3.93 -7.02 5.35
C ALA A 431 -4.63 -5.82 6.01
N ALA A 432 -3.96 -4.67 6.09
CA ALA A 432 -4.53 -3.42 6.59
C ALA A 432 -5.68 -2.93 5.70
N ASN A 433 -5.54 -2.99 4.38
CA ASN A 433 -6.63 -2.66 3.44
C ASN A 433 -7.83 -3.62 3.57
N ALA A 434 -7.57 -4.92 3.72
CA ALA A 434 -8.62 -5.91 3.98
C ALA A 434 -9.32 -5.65 5.33
N ALA A 435 -8.58 -5.24 6.36
CA ALA A 435 -9.13 -4.80 7.62
C ALA A 435 -9.92 -3.49 7.47
N ARG A 436 -9.49 -2.52 6.66
CA ARG A 436 -10.27 -1.31 6.34
C ARG A 436 -11.60 -1.66 5.65
N LEU A 437 -11.61 -2.69 4.81
CA LEU A 437 -12.83 -3.23 4.17
C LEU A 437 -13.70 -4.10 5.10
N GLY A 438 -13.28 -4.30 6.36
CA GLY A 438 -14.01 -5.15 7.31
C GLY A 438 -13.79 -6.64 7.12
N ARG A 439 -12.91 -7.08 6.20
CA ARG A 439 -12.66 -8.49 5.90
C ARG A 439 -11.71 -9.16 6.87
N LEU A 440 -10.84 -8.39 7.52
CA LEU A 440 -9.96 -8.87 8.58
C LEU A 440 -10.25 -8.15 9.91
N PRO A 441 -9.82 -8.75 11.05
CA PRO A 441 -9.92 -8.11 12.36
C PRO A 441 -9.21 -6.74 12.40
N ALA A 442 -9.70 -5.83 13.25
CA ALA A 442 -9.17 -4.47 13.35
C ALA A 442 -7.69 -4.40 13.79
N VAL A 443 -7.16 -5.45 14.43
CA VAL A 443 -5.74 -5.53 14.82
C VAL A 443 -4.79 -5.49 13.62
N PHE A 444 -5.23 -5.95 12.44
CA PHE A 444 -4.45 -5.91 11.20
C PHE A 444 -4.36 -4.52 10.57
N LEU A 445 -5.05 -3.52 11.14
CA LEU A 445 -4.85 -2.14 10.71
C LEU A 445 -3.48 -1.58 11.16
N ASP A 446 -2.84 -2.20 12.16
CA ASP A 446 -1.44 -1.94 12.50
C ASP A 446 -0.55 -2.84 11.63
N ASP A 447 0.24 -2.22 10.75
CA ASP A 447 1.17 -2.90 9.84
C ASP A 447 2.10 -3.87 10.59
N ARG A 448 2.48 -3.57 11.84
CA ARG A 448 3.37 -4.44 12.64
C ARG A 448 2.74 -5.80 12.94
N VAL A 449 1.45 -5.82 13.23
CA VAL A 449 0.72 -7.07 13.48
C VAL A 449 0.64 -7.89 12.19
N GLY A 450 0.39 -7.22 11.06
CA GLY A 450 0.43 -7.85 9.74
C GLY A 450 1.80 -8.50 9.44
N ILE A 451 2.89 -7.76 9.66
CA ILE A 451 4.27 -8.25 9.48
C ILE A 451 4.55 -9.49 10.33
N VAL A 452 4.20 -9.45 11.62
CA VAL A 452 4.41 -10.59 12.54
C VAL A 452 3.57 -11.81 12.13
N ALA A 453 2.32 -11.61 11.70
CA ALA A 453 1.45 -12.70 11.26
C ALA A 453 1.99 -13.38 9.99
N ILE A 454 2.45 -12.60 9.01
CA ILE A 454 3.04 -13.12 7.78
C ILE A 454 4.32 -13.89 8.08
N TRP A 455 5.21 -13.33 8.92
CA TRP A 455 6.42 -14.03 9.38
C TRP A 455 6.07 -15.34 10.08
N GLY A 456 5.08 -15.34 10.97
CA GLY A 456 4.68 -16.55 11.71
C GLY A 456 4.26 -17.69 10.78
N VAL A 457 3.55 -17.39 9.69
CA VAL A 457 3.20 -18.39 8.67
C VAL A 457 4.43 -18.80 7.86
N ALA A 458 5.26 -17.84 7.42
CA ALA A 458 6.48 -18.12 6.66
C ALA A 458 7.45 -19.01 7.44
N ALA A 459 7.69 -18.72 8.72
CA ALA A 459 8.58 -19.48 9.59
C ALA A 459 8.14 -20.95 9.77
N VAL A 460 6.83 -21.21 9.78
CA VAL A 460 6.31 -22.59 9.81
C VAL A 460 6.50 -23.30 8.46
N LEU A 461 6.43 -22.57 7.35
CA LEU A 461 6.51 -23.13 6.00
C LEU A 461 7.94 -23.30 5.47
N ILE A 462 8.91 -22.46 5.87
CA ILE A 462 10.33 -22.58 5.47
C ILE A 462 10.90 -23.99 5.69
N PRO A 463 10.74 -24.65 6.86
CA PRO A 463 11.30 -25.99 7.06
C PRO A 463 10.60 -27.08 6.25
N ILE A 464 9.37 -26.81 5.78
CA ILE A 464 8.55 -27.70 4.95
C ILE A 464 8.93 -27.55 3.47
N ILE A 465 9.05 -26.31 2.99
CA ILE A 465 9.33 -26.00 1.59
C ILE A 465 10.83 -25.69 1.42
N ARG A 466 11.63 -26.73 1.20
CA ARG A 466 13.11 -26.65 1.24
C ARG A 466 13.78 -26.25 -0.07
N GLN A 467 13.02 -26.15 -1.16
CA GLN A 467 13.55 -25.97 -2.51
C GLN A 467 12.85 -24.82 -3.24
N VAL A 468 13.65 -23.95 -3.87
CA VAL A 468 13.16 -22.78 -4.62
C VAL A 468 12.28 -23.20 -5.80
N THR A 469 12.63 -24.29 -6.48
CA THR A 469 11.88 -24.86 -7.63
C THR A 469 10.46 -25.30 -7.25
N VAL A 470 10.27 -25.74 -6.00
CA VAL A 470 8.95 -26.10 -5.46
C VAL A 470 8.14 -24.83 -5.17
N VAL A 471 8.73 -23.83 -4.51
CA VAL A 471 8.03 -22.58 -4.19
C VAL A 471 7.64 -21.82 -5.47
N GLU A 472 8.49 -21.85 -6.50
CA GLU A 472 8.26 -21.21 -7.80
C GLU A 472 6.91 -21.60 -8.42
N ALA A 473 6.55 -22.88 -8.32
CA ALA A 473 5.29 -23.36 -8.86
C ALA A 473 4.07 -22.76 -8.15
N TYR A 474 4.15 -22.56 -6.83
CA TYR A 474 3.07 -21.96 -6.05
C TYR A 474 2.99 -20.44 -6.23
N TYR A 475 4.16 -19.80 -6.25
CA TYR A 475 4.29 -18.36 -6.37
C TYR A 475 3.76 -17.84 -7.70
N ALA A 476 4.00 -18.55 -8.81
CA ALA A 476 3.54 -18.14 -10.13
C ALA A 476 2.02 -17.96 -10.25
N PHE A 477 1.23 -18.77 -9.54
CA PHE A 477 -0.22 -18.62 -9.55
C PHE A 477 -0.71 -17.37 -8.81
N GLY A 478 0.02 -16.90 -7.79
CA GLY A 478 -0.32 -15.70 -7.02
C GLY A 478 -0.38 -14.47 -7.92
N PHE A 479 0.79 -14.04 -8.41
CA PHE A 479 0.88 -12.81 -9.22
C PHE A 479 0.21 -12.93 -10.61
N VAL A 480 0.20 -14.09 -11.27
CA VAL A 480 -0.50 -14.22 -12.57
C VAL A 480 -2.01 -14.06 -12.39
N SER A 481 -2.56 -14.52 -11.26
CA SER A 481 -3.96 -14.26 -10.94
C SER A 481 -4.23 -12.77 -10.73
N ALA A 482 -3.31 -12.04 -10.12
CA ALA A 482 -3.41 -10.57 -10.02
C ALA A 482 -3.35 -9.87 -11.39
N PHE A 483 -2.55 -10.37 -12.33
CA PHE A 483 -2.55 -9.89 -13.72
C PHE A 483 -3.90 -10.10 -14.40
N VAL A 484 -4.49 -11.29 -14.23
CA VAL A 484 -5.82 -11.62 -14.75
C VAL A 484 -6.88 -10.70 -14.15
N ILE A 485 -6.91 -10.58 -12.82
CA ILE A 485 -7.90 -9.77 -12.09
C ILE A 485 -7.81 -8.30 -12.50
N SER A 486 -6.61 -7.71 -12.49
CA SER A 486 -6.40 -6.29 -12.80
C SER A 486 -6.74 -5.98 -14.25
N SER A 487 -6.30 -6.81 -15.20
CA SER A 487 -6.59 -6.62 -16.63
C SER A 487 -8.09 -6.72 -16.90
N THR A 488 -8.78 -7.65 -16.23
CA THR A 488 -10.23 -7.84 -16.36
C THR A 488 -11.01 -6.65 -15.79
N ALA A 489 -10.57 -6.10 -14.66
CA ALA A 489 -11.18 -4.91 -14.06
C ALA A 489 -11.08 -3.68 -14.98
N VAL A 490 -9.93 -3.49 -15.64
CA VAL A 490 -9.71 -2.39 -16.59
C VAL A 490 -10.55 -2.56 -17.86
N TYR A 491 -10.66 -3.78 -18.41
CA TYR A 491 -11.46 -4.02 -19.61
C TYR A 491 -12.95 -3.75 -19.36
N PHE A 492 -13.47 -4.22 -18.22
CA PHE A 492 -14.88 -4.06 -17.84
C PHE A 492 -15.14 -2.80 -17.00
N VAL A 493 -14.24 -1.81 -17.02
CA VAL A 493 -14.38 -0.61 -16.20
C VAL A 493 -15.75 0.05 -16.39
N ARG A 494 -16.31 0.51 -15.27
CA ARG A 494 -17.62 1.15 -15.23
C ARG A 494 -17.62 2.54 -15.86
N ASP A 495 -18.80 2.92 -16.33
CA ASP A 495 -18.99 4.17 -17.05
C ASP A 495 -18.90 5.41 -16.12
N ASP A 496 -19.32 5.31 -14.86
CA ASP A 496 -19.23 6.42 -13.89
C ASP A 496 -17.79 6.77 -13.50
N VAL A 497 -16.92 5.77 -13.36
CA VAL A 497 -15.49 5.96 -13.09
C VAL A 497 -14.79 6.65 -14.26
N LEU A 498 -15.21 6.34 -15.49
CA LEU A 498 -14.72 7.04 -16.68
C LEU A 498 -15.20 8.50 -16.71
N GLN A 499 -16.46 8.74 -16.37
CA GLN A 499 -17.04 10.09 -16.32
C GLN A 499 -16.37 10.98 -15.27
N GLU A 500 -16.01 10.44 -14.10
CA GLU A 500 -15.25 11.16 -13.07
C GLU A 500 -13.88 11.64 -13.57
N LYS A 501 -13.27 10.89 -14.51
CA LYS A 501 -12.03 11.28 -15.20
C LYS A 501 -12.27 12.12 -16.46
N GLY A 502 -13.50 12.60 -16.70
CA GLY A 502 -13.84 13.38 -17.89
C GLY A 502 -13.76 12.58 -19.19
N ILE A 503 -13.83 11.24 -19.13
CA ILE A 503 -13.82 10.35 -20.29
C ILE A 503 -15.26 9.95 -20.62
N ASP A 504 -15.71 10.28 -21.84
CA ASP A 504 -16.96 9.76 -22.39
C ASP A 504 -16.87 8.21 -22.52
N PRO A 505 -17.74 7.44 -21.83
CA PRO A 505 -17.73 5.98 -21.86
C PRO A 505 -17.87 5.36 -23.26
N ARG A 506 -18.48 6.08 -24.21
CA ARG A 506 -18.64 5.65 -25.62
C ARG A 506 -17.60 6.27 -26.55
N GLY A 507 -16.77 7.16 -26.01
CA GLY A 507 -15.76 7.91 -26.74
C GLY A 507 -14.56 7.05 -27.20
N PRO A 508 -13.69 7.62 -28.05
CA PRO A 508 -12.45 6.96 -28.49
C PRO A 508 -11.47 6.73 -27.34
N ARG A 509 -11.42 7.61 -26.32
CA ARG A 509 -10.54 7.46 -25.15
C ARG A 509 -10.92 6.26 -24.28
N ALA A 510 -12.22 6.07 -24.01
CA ALA A 510 -12.71 4.88 -23.31
C ALA A 510 -12.38 3.59 -24.06
N ARG A 511 -12.50 3.59 -25.40
CA ARG A 511 -12.11 2.44 -26.23
C ARG A 511 -10.62 2.13 -26.15
N ALA A 512 -9.75 3.15 -26.18
CA ALA A 512 -8.31 2.96 -26.01
C ALA A 512 -7.95 2.39 -24.62
N LEU A 513 -8.60 2.88 -23.56
CA LEU A 513 -8.41 2.38 -22.19
C LEU A 513 -8.87 0.92 -22.06
N ARG A 514 -10.08 0.60 -22.54
CA ARG A 514 -10.59 -0.78 -22.54
C ARG A 514 -9.72 -1.69 -23.41
N PHE A 515 -9.19 -1.21 -24.54
CA PHE A 515 -8.27 -2.00 -25.36
C PHE A 515 -6.95 -2.31 -24.66
N ALA A 516 -6.43 -1.41 -23.81
CA ALA A 516 -5.30 -1.72 -22.95
C ALA A 516 -5.63 -2.88 -21.99
N GLY A 517 -6.82 -2.85 -21.36
CA GLY A 517 -7.34 -3.96 -20.55
C GLY A 517 -7.46 -5.27 -21.34
N LEU A 518 -7.99 -5.24 -22.57
CA LEU A 518 -8.14 -6.42 -23.43
C LEU A 518 -6.79 -7.09 -23.74
N ARG A 519 -5.77 -6.29 -24.07
CA ARG A 519 -4.42 -6.82 -24.33
C ARG A 519 -3.83 -7.46 -23.07
N GLY A 520 -4.03 -6.83 -21.91
CA GLY A 520 -3.68 -7.42 -20.61
C GLY A 520 -4.41 -8.73 -20.34
N MET A 521 -5.70 -8.82 -20.66
CA MET A 521 -6.48 -10.05 -20.50
C MET A 521 -5.92 -11.16 -21.41
N ILE A 522 -5.72 -10.90 -22.70
CA ILE A 522 -5.19 -11.92 -23.61
C ILE A 522 -3.83 -12.45 -23.11
N ALA A 523 -2.94 -11.56 -22.69
CA ALA A 523 -1.64 -11.95 -22.13
C ALA A 523 -1.79 -12.77 -20.83
N SER A 524 -2.47 -12.23 -19.82
CA SER A 524 -2.60 -12.85 -18.50
C SER A 524 -3.37 -14.16 -18.51
N TYR A 525 -4.45 -14.27 -19.29
CA TYR A 525 -5.19 -15.53 -19.43
C TYR A 525 -4.37 -16.59 -20.16
N THR A 526 -3.59 -16.22 -21.17
CA THR A 526 -2.67 -17.16 -21.84
C THR A 526 -1.61 -17.66 -20.85
N MET A 527 -1.04 -16.77 -20.03
CA MET A 527 -0.11 -17.17 -18.96
C MET A 527 -0.76 -18.11 -17.96
N LEU A 528 -1.99 -17.81 -17.52
CA LEU A 528 -2.75 -18.65 -16.59
C LEU A 528 -3.02 -20.04 -17.16
N VAL A 529 -3.44 -20.14 -18.43
CA VAL A 529 -3.67 -21.43 -19.10
C VAL A 529 -2.37 -22.25 -19.14
N ILE A 530 -1.25 -21.63 -19.51
CA ILE A 530 0.06 -22.28 -19.51
C ILE A 530 0.41 -22.79 -18.11
N LEU A 531 0.21 -21.99 -17.06
CA LEU A 531 0.46 -22.42 -15.67
C LEU A 531 -0.43 -23.57 -15.24
N VAL A 532 -1.73 -23.53 -15.55
CA VAL A 532 -2.66 -24.61 -15.19
C VAL A 532 -2.26 -25.93 -15.84
N ILE A 533 -1.84 -25.91 -17.12
CA ILE A 533 -1.44 -27.13 -17.83
C ILE A 533 -0.07 -27.62 -17.36
N MET A 534 0.92 -26.72 -17.23
CA MET A 534 2.31 -27.10 -16.93
C MET A 534 2.55 -27.37 -15.44
N LYS A 535 1.79 -26.73 -14.55
CA LYS A 535 1.98 -26.76 -13.08
C LYS A 535 0.72 -27.19 -12.34
N TYR A 536 -0.05 -28.12 -12.91
CA TYR A 536 -1.32 -28.58 -12.35
C TYR A 536 -1.21 -29.14 -10.93
N HIS A 537 -0.07 -29.72 -10.56
CA HIS A 537 0.19 -30.27 -9.21
C HIS A 537 0.18 -29.22 -8.10
N ALA A 538 0.53 -27.96 -8.40
CA ALA A 538 0.53 -26.89 -7.41
C ALA A 538 -0.88 -26.32 -7.17
N LEU A 539 -1.78 -26.49 -8.13
CA LEU A 539 -3.12 -25.88 -8.14
C LEU A 539 -3.98 -26.28 -6.93
N PRO A 540 -4.07 -27.56 -6.49
CA PRO A 540 -4.90 -27.93 -5.35
C PRO A 540 -4.50 -27.22 -4.06
N ALA A 541 -3.21 -27.08 -3.79
CA ALA A 541 -2.73 -26.43 -2.57
C ALA A 541 -3.06 -24.93 -2.56
N ILE A 542 -2.89 -24.24 -3.70
CA ILE A 542 -3.24 -22.82 -3.83
C ILE A 542 -4.76 -22.62 -3.71
N LEU A 543 -5.55 -23.49 -4.34
CA LEU A 543 -7.01 -23.42 -4.24
C LEU A 543 -7.49 -23.64 -2.80
N LEU A 544 -6.91 -24.61 -2.08
CA LEU A 544 -7.23 -24.86 -0.68
C LEU A 544 -6.83 -23.69 0.22
N ALA A 545 -5.60 -23.18 0.07
CA ALA A 545 -5.11 -22.03 0.84
C ALA A 545 -5.94 -20.76 0.55
N GLY A 546 -6.21 -20.48 -0.73
CA GLY A 546 -7.05 -19.37 -1.15
C GLY A 546 -8.48 -19.50 -0.65
N ALA A 547 -9.09 -20.68 -0.73
CA ALA A 547 -10.43 -20.94 -0.21
C ALA A 547 -10.49 -20.77 1.32
N ALA A 548 -9.48 -21.23 2.06
CA ALA A 548 -9.40 -21.04 3.50
C ALA A 548 -9.30 -19.55 3.89
N LEU A 549 -8.47 -18.77 3.19
CA LEU A 549 -8.35 -17.33 3.40
C LEU A 549 -9.64 -16.58 3.06
N ILE A 550 -10.30 -16.94 1.96
CA ILE A 550 -11.60 -16.36 1.57
C ILE A 550 -12.67 -16.71 2.62
N ALA A 551 -12.70 -17.96 3.10
CA ALA A 551 -13.63 -18.40 4.13
C ALA A 551 -13.41 -17.65 5.46
N TRP A 552 -12.15 -17.45 5.85
CA TRP A 552 -11.81 -16.66 7.04
C TRP A 552 -12.22 -15.19 6.90
N GLN A 553 -11.94 -14.58 5.75
CA GLN A 553 -12.38 -13.21 5.44
C GLN A 553 -13.91 -13.11 5.45
N TRP A 554 -14.61 -14.08 4.89
CA TRP A 554 -16.06 -14.13 4.85
C TRP A 554 -16.67 -14.21 6.25
N TYR A 555 -16.13 -15.10 7.09
CA TYR A 555 -16.55 -15.27 8.47
C TYR A 555 -16.38 -13.97 9.26
N THR A 556 -15.23 -13.31 9.13
CA THR A 556 -14.93 -12.06 9.83
C THR A 556 -15.78 -10.89 9.35
N ALA A 557 -15.94 -10.75 8.03
CA ALA A 557 -16.72 -9.68 7.41
C ALA A 557 -18.18 -9.70 7.87
N ASN A 558 -18.77 -10.90 7.99
CA ASN A 558 -20.18 -11.07 8.34
C ASN A 558 -20.43 -11.31 9.84
N GLY A 559 -19.38 -11.50 10.66
CA GLY A 559 -19.51 -11.89 12.07
C GLY A 559 -20.07 -13.31 12.23
N GLY A 560 -19.85 -14.18 11.24
CA GLY A 560 -20.41 -15.52 11.12
C GLY A 560 -20.54 -15.98 9.67
N TRP A 561 -21.21 -17.10 9.43
CA TRP A 561 -21.38 -17.67 8.08
C TRP A 561 -22.56 -17.07 7.30
N ARG A 562 -23.51 -16.43 7.99
CA ARG A 562 -24.69 -15.81 7.34
C ARG A 562 -24.31 -14.48 6.72
N ARG A 563 -24.56 -14.34 5.42
CA ARG A 563 -24.34 -13.09 4.69
C ARG A 563 -25.21 -11.97 5.26
N GLN A 564 -24.60 -10.85 5.59
CA GLN A 564 -25.31 -9.64 5.98
C GLN A 564 -25.66 -8.81 4.75
N ASP A 565 -26.81 -8.14 4.75
CA ASP A 565 -27.14 -7.17 3.70
C ASP A 565 -26.41 -5.85 3.96
N ALA A 566 -25.49 -5.53 3.07
CA ALA A 566 -24.64 -4.34 3.15
C ALA A 566 -25.46 -3.04 3.12
N ARG A 567 -26.60 -3.01 2.43
CA ARG A 567 -27.46 -1.81 2.38
C ARG A 567 -28.19 -1.58 3.69
N THR A 568 -28.77 -2.63 4.26
CA THR A 568 -29.42 -2.57 5.58
C THR A 568 -28.42 -2.15 6.65
N LEU A 569 -27.18 -2.65 6.59
CA LEU A 569 -26.11 -2.22 7.49
C LEU A 569 -25.73 -0.76 7.30
N LEU A 570 -25.61 -0.27 6.06
CA LEU A 570 -25.34 1.14 5.79
C LEU A 570 -26.43 2.05 6.37
N GLU A 571 -27.71 1.72 6.13
CA GLU A 571 -28.84 2.47 6.67
C GLU A 571 -28.86 2.45 8.20
N ARG A 572 -28.55 1.30 8.82
CA ARG A 572 -28.41 1.18 10.27
C ARG A 572 -27.28 2.05 10.80
N VAL A 573 -26.11 2.06 10.17
CA VAL A 573 -24.95 2.88 10.58
C VAL A 573 -25.25 4.37 10.44
N LEU A 574 -25.93 4.79 9.37
CA LEU A 574 -26.30 6.19 9.16
C LEU A 574 -27.42 6.66 10.09
N SER A 575 -28.35 5.78 10.48
CA SER A 575 -29.47 6.10 11.36
C SER A 575 -29.15 5.96 12.85
N ALA A 576 -28.21 5.08 13.21
CA ALA A 576 -27.83 4.85 14.60
C ALA A 576 -26.95 5.99 15.12
N GLN A 577 -27.57 6.99 15.75
CA GLN A 577 -26.88 7.97 16.62
C GLN A 577 -26.46 7.37 17.99
N GLY A 578 -26.28 6.04 18.09
CA GLY A 578 -26.12 5.30 19.36
C GLY A 578 -25.06 4.19 19.31
N ASN A 579 -24.74 3.60 20.48
CA ASN A 579 -23.70 2.57 20.71
C ASN A 579 -23.73 1.41 19.69
N LEU A 580 -23.03 1.58 18.57
CA LEU A 580 -22.67 0.48 17.70
C LEU A 580 -21.40 -0.13 18.30
N SER A 581 -21.56 -1.18 19.11
CA SER A 581 -20.53 -2.20 19.17
C SER A 581 -20.68 -2.98 17.88
N PRO A 582 -19.81 -2.79 16.87
CA PRO A 582 -19.99 -3.43 15.58
C PRO A 582 -20.04 -4.95 15.78
N SER A 583 -21.10 -5.56 15.28
CA SER A 583 -21.35 -7.00 15.41
C SER A 583 -20.56 -7.82 14.39
N CYS A 584 -20.11 -7.16 13.32
CA CYS A 584 -19.34 -7.77 12.25
C CYS A 584 -18.32 -6.78 11.68
N GLY A 585 -17.37 -7.31 10.90
CA GLY A 585 -16.32 -6.50 10.29
C GLY A 585 -16.83 -5.48 9.28
N LEU A 586 -17.87 -5.79 8.51
CA LEU A 586 -18.46 -4.86 7.54
C LEU A 586 -19.15 -3.66 8.22
N GLU A 587 -19.89 -3.90 9.31
CA GLU A 587 -20.51 -2.84 10.12
C GLU A 587 -19.43 -1.93 10.73
N ARG A 588 -18.32 -2.51 11.21
CA ARG A 588 -17.16 -1.73 11.69
C ARG A 588 -16.60 -0.83 10.58
N ALA A 589 -16.38 -1.35 9.38
CA ALA A 589 -15.82 -0.58 8.28
C ALA A 589 -16.71 0.60 7.88
N LEU A 590 -18.03 0.37 7.81
CA LEU A 590 -19.02 1.42 7.52
C LEU A 590 -19.04 2.51 8.59
N GLU A 591 -18.97 2.10 9.86
CA GLU A 591 -18.92 3.02 10.99
C GLU A 591 -17.61 3.83 11.02
N ASP A 592 -16.47 3.21 10.72
CA ASP A 592 -15.18 3.89 10.58
C ASP A 592 -15.18 4.92 9.42
N ALA A 593 -15.88 4.64 8.30
CA ALA A 593 -16.06 5.58 7.19
C ALA A 593 -17.00 6.74 7.55
N ARG A 594 -18.12 6.45 8.23
CA ARG A 594 -19.04 7.48 8.75
C ARG A 594 -18.32 8.45 9.69
N GLN A 595 -17.55 7.93 10.65
CA GLN A 595 -16.82 8.75 11.62
C GLN A 595 -15.79 9.67 10.95
N ARG A 596 -15.07 9.18 9.94
CA ARG A 596 -14.16 10.00 9.12
C ARG A 596 -14.88 11.12 8.37
N GLY A 597 -16.04 10.84 7.77
CA GLY A 597 -16.85 11.85 7.07
C GLY A 597 -17.28 12.99 7.99
N ILE A 598 -17.72 12.69 9.22
CA ILE A 598 -18.10 13.70 10.21
C ILE A 598 -16.88 14.50 10.70
N ALA A 599 -15.77 13.82 10.99
CA ALA A 599 -14.55 14.47 11.43
C ALA A 599 -14.04 15.47 10.38
N GLN A 600 -13.99 15.08 9.11
CA GLN A 600 -13.59 15.95 8.01
C GLN A 600 -14.56 17.12 7.84
N ALA A 601 -15.88 16.89 7.90
CA ALA A 601 -16.87 17.96 7.81
C ALA A 601 -16.69 19.03 8.90
N LEU A 602 -16.30 18.62 10.12
CA LEU A 602 -15.99 19.55 11.21
C LEU A 602 -14.70 20.31 10.97
N GLU A 603 -13.61 19.64 10.60
CA GLU A 603 -12.33 20.32 10.33
C GLU A 603 -12.48 21.32 9.19
N ASP A 604 -13.25 21.00 8.14
CA ASP A 604 -13.56 21.95 7.09
C ASP A 604 -14.34 23.18 7.61
N LEU A 605 -15.27 23.01 8.56
CA LEU A 605 -15.97 24.16 9.18
C LEU A 605 -15.00 25.03 9.99
N ILE A 606 -13.99 24.44 10.60
CA ILE A 606 -12.93 25.14 11.33
C ILE A 606 -12.02 25.89 10.36
N GLU A 607 -11.49 25.20 9.35
CA GLU A 607 -10.55 25.73 8.34
C GLU A 607 -11.16 26.88 7.54
N HIS A 608 -12.44 26.78 7.16
CA HIS A 608 -13.16 27.85 6.45
C HIS A 608 -13.64 28.99 7.37
N GLY A 609 -13.32 28.94 8.67
CA GLY A 609 -13.66 29.98 9.63
C GLY A 609 -15.14 30.08 9.99
N ALA A 610 -15.98 29.12 9.57
CA ALA A 610 -17.42 29.14 9.82
C ALA A 610 -17.77 29.08 11.32
N LEU A 611 -16.89 28.50 12.14
CA LEU A 611 -17.07 28.40 13.60
C LEU A 611 -16.50 29.58 14.39
N LEU A 612 -15.79 30.51 13.73
CA LEU A 612 -15.18 31.68 14.41
C LEU A 612 -16.23 32.53 15.15
N LYS A 613 -17.47 32.57 14.65
CA LYS A 613 -18.59 33.33 15.26
C LYS A 613 -18.88 32.93 16.71
N PHE A 614 -18.53 31.71 17.12
CA PHE A 614 -18.82 31.23 18.48
C PHE A 614 -17.73 31.56 19.50
N ASN A 615 -16.57 32.09 19.10
CA ASN A 615 -15.46 32.45 20.01
C ASN A 615 -15.13 31.36 21.05
N VAL A 616 -14.98 30.13 20.57
CA VAL A 616 -14.68 28.93 21.36
C VAL A 616 -13.44 28.26 20.74
N GLU A 617 -12.62 27.64 21.57
CA GLU A 617 -11.42 26.91 21.11
C GLU A 617 -11.79 25.70 20.25
N ASN A 618 -10.97 25.41 19.24
CA ASN A 618 -11.22 24.33 18.27
C ASN A 618 -11.45 22.96 18.95
N ASP A 619 -10.70 22.66 20.01
CA ASP A 619 -10.81 21.42 20.78
C ASP A 619 -12.16 21.21 21.44
N ARG A 620 -12.87 22.29 21.77
CA ARG A 620 -14.19 22.21 22.39
C ARG A 620 -15.26 21.83 21.37
N PHE A 621 -15.14 22.30 20.11
CA PHE A 621 -15.98 21.80 19.03
C PHE A 621 -15.72 20.32 18.77
N ARG A 622 -14.44 19.91 18.72
CA ARG A 622 -14.06 18.50 18.56
C ARG A 622 -14.67 17.62 19.65
N ARG A 623 -14.56 18.00 20.93
CA ARG A 623 -15.18 17.26 22.05
C ARG A 623 -16.70 17.24 21.98
N LEU A 624 -17.33 18.36 21.62
CA LEU A 624 -18.78 18.44 21.46
C LEU A 624 -19.27 17.48 20.38
N ILE A 625 -18.67 17.52 19.19
CA ILE A 625 -19.05 16.66 18.06
C ILE A 625 -18.67 15.21 18.32
N ALA A 626 -17.51 14.94 18.93
CA ALA A 626 -17.11 13.61 19.38
C ALA A 626 -18.17 12.99 20.29
N TYR A 627 -18.77 13.77 21.19
CA TYR A 627 -19.84 13.30 22.06
C TYR A 627 -21.18 13.17 21.33
N GLU A 628 -21.64 14.23 20.66
CA GLU A 628 -22.97 14.31 20.02
C GLU A 628 -23.12 13.29 18.89
N PHE A 629 -22.10 13.16 18.04
CA PHE A 629 -22.10 12.27 16.88
C PHE A 629 -21.31 10.97 17.13
N ARG A 630 -20.88 10.75 18.38
CA ARG A 630 -20.10 9.58 18.84
C ARG A 630 -18.90 9.27 17.96
N VAL A 631 -18.19 10.31 17.52
CA VAL A 631 -16.97 10.16 16.73
C VAL A 631 -15.83 9.84 17.68
N ASN A 632 -15.10 8.76 17.42
CA ASN A 632 -13.91 8.45 18.18
C ASN A 632 -12.92 9.63 18.05
N PRO A 633 -12.45 10.23 19.16
CA PRO A 633 -11.54 11.37 19.11
C PRO A 633 -10.29 11.17 18.26
N ARG A 634 -9.88 9.91 18.04
CA ARG A 634 -8.75 9.54 17.17
C ARG A 634 -8.85 10.05 15.73
N TYR A 635 -10.05 10.37 15.24
CA TYR A 635 -10.28 10.80 13.86
C TYR A 635 -10.08 12.30 13.63
N PHE A 636 -9.92 13.12 14.68
CA PHE A 636 -9.67 14.55 14.53
C PHE A 636 -8.17 14.81 14.32
N ARG A 637 -7.83 15.66 13.34
CA ARG A 637 -6.47 15.82 12.78
C ARG A 637 -5.38 16.27 13.77
N PHE A 638 -5.71 16.77 14.97
CA PHE A 638 -4.71 17.55 15.74
C PHE A 638 -4.58 17.38 17.26
N GLN A 639 -5.30 16.52 17.99
CA GLN A 639 -4.98 16.36 19.42
C GLN A 639 -5.63 15.14 20.06
N ILE A 640 -4.81 14.29 20.71
CA ILE A 640 -4.79 13.95 22.16
C ILE A 640 -3.53 13.09 22.38
N TRP A 641 -2.32 13.65 22.28
CA TRP A 641 -1.12 13.00 22.85
C TRP A 641 -0.15 14.06 23.34
N PRO A 642 0.34 13.99 24.60
CA PRO A 642 1.42 14.86 25.05
C PRO A 642 2.65 14.69 24.15
N GLU A 643 3.35 15.80 23.90
CA GLU A 643 4.62 15.85 23.16
C GLU A 643 5.52 14.68 23.59
N GLY A 644 5.77 13.75 22.67
CA GLY A 644 6.59 12.55 22.90
C GLY A 644 5.87 11.21 22.80
N SER A 645 4.54 11.16 22.74
CA SER A 645 3.76 9.91 22.71
C SER A 645 2.95 9.72 21.43
N LYS A 646 3.57 9.85 20.26
CA LYS A 646 2.94 9.38 19.01
C LYS A 646 2.83 7.85 19.08
N PRO A 647 1.62 7.24 19.08
CA PRO A 647 1.50 5.81 18.85
C PRO A 647 2.00 5.55 17.43
N SER A 648 3.07 4.76 17.34
CA SER A 648 3.83 4.51 16.12
C SER A 648 3.09 3.73 15.01
N GLY A 649 1.78 3.52 15.13
CA GLY A 649 0.96 2.74 14.20
C GLY A 649 -0.09 3.53 13.40
N TRP A 650 -0.31 4.82 13.68
CA TRP A 650 -1.46 5.56 13.10
C TRP A 650 -1.14 6.97 12.62
N ALA A 651 0.13 7.36 12.57
CA ALA A 651 0.57 8.56 11.85
C ALA A 651 0.47 8.41 10.32
N HIS A 652 -0.29 7.43 9.82
CA HIS A 652 -0.62 7.27 8.40
C HIS A 652 -1.66 8.32 8.02
N GLU A 653 -1.22 9.48 7.55
CA GLU A 653 -1.85 10.35 6.53
C GLU A 653 -1.46 11.82 6.78
N ASP A 654 -0.26 12.23 6.35
CA ASP A 654 0.04 13.64 6.02
C ASP A 654 -0.61 14.04 4.67
N GLU A 655 -1.69 13.36 4.25
CA GLU A 655 -2.30 13.53 2.94
C GLU A 655 -3.75 14.00 3.08
N GLU A 656 -4.05 15.12 2.42
CA GLU A 656 -5.35 15.44 1.80
C GLU A 656 -6.17 14.16 1.53
N HIS A 657 -7.43 14.14 2.00
CA HIS A 657 -8.38 13.00 1.98
C HIS A 657 -8.07 11.92 0.92
N SER A 658 -7.73 10.70 1.37
CA SER A 658 -7.65 9.54 0.48
C SER A 658 -9.05 8.95 0.27
N ASP A 659 -9.46 8.74 -0.99
CA ASP A 659 -10.69 8.03 -1.37
C ASP A 659 -10.86 6.72 -0.55
N GLU A 660 -12.09 6.42 -0.14
CA GLU A 660 -12.39 5.17 0.57
C GLU A 660 -12.17 3.95 -0.35
N PRO A 661 -11.71 2.81 0.20
CA PRO A 661 -11.29 1.65 -0.61
C PRO A 661 -12.45 0.91 -1.29
N SER A 662 -13.70 1.24 -0.95
CA SER A 662 -14.87 0.76 -1.68
C SER A 662 -15.93 1.84 -1.77
N LEU A 663 -16.77 1.75 -2.80
CA LEU A 663 -17.85 2.71 -3.03
C LEU A 663 -18.92 2.72 -1.96
N LEU A 664 -19.16 1.58 -1.30
CA LEU A 664 -20.10 1.53 -0.20
C LEU A 664 -19.58 2.35 0.99
N LEU A 665 -18.28 2.25 1.27
CA LEU A 665 -17.62 3.08 2.29
C LEU A 665 -17.56 4.54 1.86
N GLN A 666 -17.30 4.82 0.58
CA GLN A 666 -17.35 6.18 0.04
C GLN A 666 -18.75 6.80 0.18
N GLU A 667 -19.81 6.01 -0.05
CA GLU A 667 -21.19 6.46 0.15
C GLU A 667 -21.48 6.76 1.62
N ALA A 668 -21.02 5.91 2.54
CA ALA A 668 -21.14 6.14 3.99
C ALA A 668 -20.40 7.42 4.41
N TYR A 669 -19.16 7.59 3.94
CA TYR A 669 -18.34 8.76 4.16
C TYR A 669 -19.01 10.03 3.62
N GLN A 670 -19.43 10.02 2.36
CA GLN A 670 -19.99 11.18 1.67
C GLN A 670 -21.30 11.64 2.31
N ARG A 671 -22.20 10.70 2.62
CA ARG A 671 -23.46 11.03 3.31
C ARG A 671 -23.22 11.58 4.71
N ALA A 672 -22.19 11.10 5.41
CA ALA A 672 -21.81 11.62 6.72
C ALA A 672 -21.17 13.01 6.60
N TYR A 673 -20.34 13.24 5.59
CA TYR A 673 -19.72 14.53 5.29
C TYR A 673 -20.78 15.59 4.91
N GLU A 674 -21.80 15.20 4.14
CA GLU A 674 -22.93 16.07 3.76
C GLU A 674 -23.80 16.51 4.95
N GLN A 675 -23.61 15.93 6.15
CA GLN A 675 -24.24 16.40 7.39
C GLN A 675 -23.60 17.68 7.95
N LYS A 676 -22.64 18.30 7.24
CA LYS A 676 -22.02 19.58 7.59
C LYS A 676 -23.02 20.67 8.04
N PRO A 677 -24.18 20.88 7.39
CA PRO A 677 -25.17 21.85 7.86
C PRO A 677 -25.81 21.47 9.20
N LEU A 678 -26.02 20.17 9.43
CA LEU A 678 -26.57 19.65 10.69
C LEU A 678 -25.56 19.82 11.84
N LEU A 679 -24.27 19.56 11.59
CA LEU A 679 -23.18 19.80 12.53
C LEU A 679 -23.19 21.27 13.00
N LEU A 680 -23.21 22.20 12.04
CA LEU A 680 -23.25 23.64 12.35
C LEU A 680 -24.49 24.01 13.17
N LYS A 681 -25.67 23.52 12.78
CA LYS A 681 -26.93 23.75 13.50
C LYS A 681 -26.88 23.23 14.95
N ARG A 682 -26.27 22.07 15.18
CA ARG A 682 -26.10 21.50 16.54
C ARG A 682 -25.15 22.33 17.39
N ILE A 683 -24.03 22.77 16.82
CA ILE A 683 -23.08 23.68 17.50
C ILE A 683 -23.77 24.99 17.89
N GLU A 684 -24.57 25.55 16.99
CA GLU A 684 -25.33 26.78 17.21
C GLU A 684 -26.35 26.61 18.34
N TYR A 685 -27.12 25.52 18.32
CA TYR A 685 -28.06 25.17 19.39
C TYR A 685 -27.40 25.13 20.77
N TYR A 686 -26.28 24.41 20.91
CA TYR A 686 -25.57 24.32 22.20
C TYR A 686 -24.91 25.64 22.61
N SER A 687 -24.55 26.48 21.63
CA SER A 687 -24.05 27.83 21.91
C SER A 687 -25.16 28.72 22.44
N HIS A 688 -26.35 28.69 21.84
CA HIS A 688 -27.53 29.43 22.30
C HIS A 688 -27.92 28.98 23.71
N ALA A 689 -27.97 27.67 23.95
CA ALA A 689 -28.29 27.12 25.27
C ALA A 689 -27.37 27.64 26.39
N GLY A 690 -26.07 27.81 26.13
CA GLY A 690 -25.14 28.39 27.10
C GLY A 690 -25.42 29.86 27.43
N ILE A 691 -25.76 30.66 26.41
CA ILE A 691 -26.10 32.09 26.58
C ILE A 691 -27.47 32.24 27.24
N PHE A 692 -28.45 31.41 26.87
CA PHE A 692 -29.79 31.41 27.47
C PHE A 692 -29.75 31.04 28.96
N ALA A 693 -28.92 30.07 29.33
CA ALA A 693 -28.66 29.77 30.74
C ALA A 693 -28.08 30.97 31.50
N PHE A 694 -27.20 31.75 30.87
CA PHE A 694 -26.71 32.99 31.46
C PHE A 694 -27.85 33.99 31.68
N ILE A 695 -28.66 34.24 30.66
CA ILE A 695 -29.78 35.19 30.73
C ILE A 695 -30.78 34.78 31.82
N GLN A 696 -31.21 33.51 31.86
CA GLN A 696 -32.15 33.02 32.89
C GLN A 696 -31.60 33.17 34.31
N ASN A 697 -30.30 32.91 34.52
CA ASN A 697 -29.71 32.94 35.85
C ASN A 697 -29.34 34.37 36.31
N TYR A 698 -28.99 35.27 35.40
CA TYR A 698 -28.49 36.61 35.74
C TYR A 698 -29.53 37.72 35.60
N CYS A 699 -30.62 37.55 34.83
CA CYS A 699 -31.58 38.63 34.61
C CYS A 699 -32.21 39.16 35.90
N ILE A 700 -32.34 38.30 36.93
CA ILE A 700 -32.95 38.64 38.23
C ILE A 700 -32.33 39.87 38.91
N ASN A 701 -31.05 40.15 38.66
CA ASN A 701 -30.35 41.29 39.26
C ASN A 701 -30.89 42.65 38.78
N TRP A 702 -31.64 42.68 37.69
CA TRP A 702 -32.18 43.90 37.09
C TRP A 702 -33.71 43.90 37.01
N ILE A 703 -34.39 42.92 37.60
CA ILE A 703 -35.85 42.91 37.64
C ILE A 703 -36.32 43.83 38.76
N ASP A 704 -37.25 44.73 38.44
CA ASP A 704 -37.97 45.56 39.41
C ASP A 704 -39.42 45.70 38.92
N THR A 705 -40.27 44.75 39.32
CA THR A 705 -41.68 44.72 38.91
C THR A 705 -42.44 45.94 39.43
N ALA A 706 -42.18 46.37 40.67
CA ALA A 706 -42.83 47.54 41.28
C ALA A 706 -42.56 48.84 40.51
N ARG A 707 -41.43 48.93 39.81
CA ARG A 707 -41.10 50.09 38.97
C ARG A 707 -41.35 49.88 37.48
N GLY A 708 -42.04 48.80 37.08
CA GLY A 708 -42.43 48.54 35.70
C GLY A 708 -41.35 47.86 34.84
N ARG A 709 -40.40 47.15 35.46
CA ARG A 709 -39.32 46.41 34.78
C ARG A 709 -39.40 44.90 35.09
N PRO A 710 -40.37 44.18 34.49
CA PRO A 710 -40.52 42.73 34.67
C PRO A 710 -39.42 41.94 33.93
N ALA A 711 -39.31 40.64 34.25
CA ALA A 711 -38.32 39.73 33.67
C ALA A 711 -38.22 39.79 32.14
N ALA A 712 -39.37 39.86 31.45
CA ALA A 712 -39.43 39.89 30.00
C ALA A 712 -38.70 41.12 29.41
N ILE A 713 -38.83 42.31 29.99
CA ILE A 713 -38.13 43.52 29.51
C ILE A 713 -36.61 43.34 29.59
N VAL A 714 -36.12 42.85 30.73
CA VAL A 714 -34.69 42.62 30.96
C VAL A 714 -34.15 41.54 30.01
N GLN A 715 -34.88 40.42 29.88
CA GLN A 715 -34.48 39.30 29.00
C GLN A 715 -34.45 39.72 27.53
N GLN A 716 -35.45 40.46 27.06
CA GLN A 716 -35.47 40.98 25.69
C GLN A 716 -34.28 41.92 25.43
N ALA A 717 -33.95 42.79 26.39
CA ALA A 717 -32.78 43.67 26.30
C ALA A 717 -31.47 42.85 26.21
N MET A 718 -31.32 41.84 27.06
CA MET A 718 -30.15 40.95 27.05
C MET A 718 -30.00 40.19 25.73
N LEU A 719 -31.08 39.63 25.19
CA LEU A 719 -31.06 38.91 23.91
C LEU A 719 -30.68 39.82 22.74
N LYS A 720 -31.28 41.01 22.68
CA LYS A 720 -31.00 42.03 21.67
C LYS A 720 -29.52 42.42 21.62
N VAL A 721 -28.87 42.51 22.78
CA VAL A 721 -27.45 42.87 22.90
C VAL A 721 -26.52 41.70 22.61
N LEU A 722 -26.85 40.50 23.11
CA LEU A 722 -25.99 39.31 22.99
C LEU A 722 -26.13 38.58 21.64
N PHE A 723 -27.23 38.81 20.92
CA PHE A 723 -27.49 38.26 19.58
C PHE A 723 -27.76 39.36 18.52
N PRO A 724 -26.83 40.31 18.31
CA PRO A 724 -27.05 41.43 17.38
C PRO A 724 -27.12 40.98 15.90
N GLY A 725 -26.67 39.75 15.62
CA GLY A 725 -26.66 39.14 14.29
C GLY A 725 -27.96 38.42 13.92
N THR A 726 -28.75 38.00 14.92
CA THR A 726 -29.93 37.13 14.73
C THR A 726 -31.20 37.96 14.78
N PRO A 727 -32.19 37.75 13.89
CA PRO A 727 -33.48 38.42 13.97
C PRO A 727 -34.11 38.23 15.35
N PHE A 728 -34.50 39.34 15.98
CA PHE A 728 -35.03 39.32 17.34
C PHE A 728 -36.27 38.41 17.53
N PRO A 729 -37.28 38.39 16.63
CA PRO A 729 -38.42 37.49 16.79
C PRO A 729 -38.01 36.02 16.88
N GLN A 730 -37.04 35.62 16.05
CA GLN A 730 -36.53 34.25 16.03
C GLN A 730 -35.84 33.89 17.35
N ILE A 731 -34.90 34.71 17.82
CA ILE A 731 -34.16 34.40 19.07
C ILE A 731 -35.06 34.51 20.31
N TRP A 732 -36.08 35.38 20.27
CA TRP A 732 -37.07 35.48 21.34
C TRP A 732 -37.90 34.21 21.45
N GLU A 733 -38.37 33.67 20.33
CA GLU A 733 -39.08 32.38 20.31
C GLU A 733 -38.19 31.22 20.76
N GLU A 734 -36.94 31.16 20.30
CA GLU A 734 -35.97 30.14 20.74
C GLU A 734 -35.72 30.21 22.25
N PHE A 735 -35.58 31.42 22.81
CA PHE A 735 -35.41 31.63 24.25
C PHE A 735 -36.66 31.25 25.05
N ARG A 736 -37.87 31.59 24.57
CA ARG A 736 -39.12 31.19 25.24
C ARG A 736 -39.31 29.67 25.25
N ALA A 737 -38.88 28.99 24.20
CA ALA A 737 -38.90 27.53 24.12
C ALA A 737 -37.77 26.87 24.93
N TYR A 738 -36.77 27.64 25.40
CA TYR A 738 -35.63 27.10 26.13
C TYR A 738 -36.01 26.66 27.55
N GLN A 739 -35.72 25.39 27.84
CA GLN A 739 -35.80 24.83 29.19
C GLN A 739 -34.40 24.46 29.65
N HIS A 740 -34.04 24.86 30.87
CA HIS A 740 -32.79 24.43 31.47
C HIS A 740 -32.78 22.91 31.64
N ARG A 741 -31.73 22.26 31.15
CA ARG A 741 -31.54 20.81 31.23
C ARG A 741 -30.13 20.51 31.71
N SER A 742 -29.99 19.43 32.47
CA SER A 742 -28.67 18.91 32.83
C SER A 742 -28.02 18.32 31.58
N TYR A 743 -26.88 18.91 31.17
CA TYR A 743 -26.10 18.41 30.04
C TYR A 743 -24.94 17.54 30.53
N PRO A 744 -24.58 16.48 29.77
CA PRO A 744 -23.34 15.76 29.97
C PRO A 744 -22.12 16.68 29.93
N GLU A 745 -21.06 16.33 30.67
CA GLU A 745 -19.88 17.18 30.86
C GLU A 745 -19.26 17.72 29.54
N PRO A 746 -19.10 16.92 28.46
CA PRO A 746 -18.56 17.46 27.20
C PRO A 746 -19.42 18.56 26.57
N ILE A 747 -20.74 18.41 26.62
CA ILE A 747 -21.69 19.40 26.11
C ILE A 747 -21.73 20.61 27.04
N TRP A 748 -21.78 20.39 28.36
CA TRP A 748 -21.80 21.48 29.33
C TRP A 748 -20.53 22.32 29.27
N GLN A 749 -19.36 21.70 29.10
CA GLN A 749 -18.10 22.43 28.97
C GLN A 749 -18.10 23.39 27.76
N PHE A 750 -18.70 22.99 26.64
CA PHE A 750 -18.92 23.88 25.49
C PHE A 750 -19.90 25.01 25.83
N GLY A 751 -21.08 24.67 26.35
CA GLY A 751 -22.11 25.66 26.74
C GLY A 751 -21.63 26.64 27.82
N ARG A 752 -20.83 26.17 28.78
CA ARG A 752 -20.23 26.95 29.86
C ARG A 752 -19.25 28.00 29.34
N GLN A 753 -18.52 27.72 28.26
CA GLN A 753 -17.64 28.72 27.66
C GLN A 753 -18.46 29.85 27.01
N ARG A 754 -19.58 29.51 26.38
CA ARG A 754 -20.53 30.50 25.84
C ARG A 754 -21.24 31.28 26.95
N TYR A 755 -21.57 30.62 28.07
CA TYR A 755 -22.06 31.27 29.28
C TYR A 755 -21.05 32.28 29.84
N ARG A 756 -19.78 31.86 29.99
CA ARG A 756 -18.69 32.75 30.49
C ARG A 756 -18.47 33.91 29.55
N TRP A 757 -18.43 33.65 28.24
CA TRP A 757 -18.35 34.71 27.25
C TRP A 757 -19.50 35.71 27.41
N ALA A 758 -20.75 35.25 27.54
CA ALA A 758 -21.89 36.15 27.76
C ALA A 758 -21.75 36.94 29.06
N LYS A 759 -21.28 36.30 30.14
CA LYS A 759 -20.99 36.95 31.42
C LYS A 759 -19.90 38.02 31.33
N ASP A 760 -18.87 37.79 30.53
CA ASP A 760 -17.76 38.74 30.35
C ASP A 760 -18.14 39.89 29.40
N GLN A 761 -18.99 39.62 28.40
CA GLN A 761 -19.45 40.64 27.46
C GLN A 761 -20.56 41.51 28.04
N TRP A 762 -21.44 40.97 28.87
CA TRP A 762 -22.61 41.70 29.37
C TRP A 762 -22.25 43.01 30.06
N PRO A 763 -21.34 43.08 31.06
CA PRO A 763 -20.97 44.34 31.70
C PRO A 763 -20.46 45.40 30.72
N ASN A 764 -19.67 44.98 29.72
CA ASN A 764 -19.09 45.88 28.73
C ASN A 764 -20.14 46.45 27.76
N LEU A 765 -21.18 45.67 27.45
CA LEU A 765 -22.23 46.05 26.51
C LEU A 765 -23.44 46.69 27.20
N SER A 766 -23.66 46.38 28.48
CA SER A 766 -24.84 46.79 29.24
C SER A 766 -24.64 48.08 30.03
N ASP A 767 -23.42 48.62 30.16
CA ASP A 767 -23.11 49.75 31.06
C ASP A 767 -24.11 50.93 30.94
N ARG A 768 -24.43 51.31 29.69
CA ARG A 768 -25.45 52.35 29.42
C ARG A 768 -26.85 51.93 29.84
N ILE A 769 -27.23 50.68 29.58
CA ILE A 769 -28.55 50.13 29.94
C ILE A 769 -28.69 50.06 31.47
N THR A 770 -27.69 49.52 32.16
CA THR A 770 -27.68 49.36 33.62
C THR A 770 -27.61 50.71 34.33
N THR A 771 -26.88 51.69 33.77
CA THR A 771 -26.86 53.07 34.30
C THR A 771 -28.23 53.72 34.18
N VAL A 772 -28.90 53.59 33.02
CA VAL A 772 -30.25 54.14 32.82
C VAL A 772 -31.25 53.48 33.77
N TRP A 773 -31.21 52.15 33.89
CA TRP A 773 -32.04 51.42 34.86
C TRP A 773 -31.81 51.90 36.30
N THR A 774 -30.56 52.10 36.70
CA THR A 774 -30.21 52.62 38.03
C THR A 774 -30.76 54.04 38.24
N LEU A 775 -30.62 54.93 37.25
CA LEU A 775 -31.14 56.29 37.33
C LEU A 775 -32.67 56.33 37.35
N GLN A 776 -33.35 55.45 36.61
CA GLN A 776 -34.80 55.28 36.67
C GLN A 776 -35.25 54.80 38.07
N ASP A 777 -34.50 53.91 38.70
CA ASP A 777 -34.80 53.41 40.04
C ASP A 777 -34.70 54.51 41.11
N PHE A 778 -33.80 55.47 40.93
CA PHE A 778 -33.69 56.69 41.75
C PHE A 778 -34.63 57.83 41.33
N GLY A 779 -35.49 57.61 40.33
CA GLY A 779 -36.40 58.65 39.81
C GLY A 779 -35.70 59.82 39.13
N LYS A 780 -34.46 59.61 38.64
CA LYS A 780 -33.63 60.64 37.98
C LYS A 780 -33.76 60.62 36.45
N MET A 781 -34.49 59.68 35.88
CA MET A 781 -34.79 59.59 34.44
C MET A 781 -36.25 59.20 34.18
N PRO A 782 -36.81 59.59 33.01
CA PRO A 782 -38.11 59.13 32.53
C PRO A 782 -38.16 57.61 32.36
N ARG A 783 -39.34 57.02 32.60
CA ARG A 783 -39.55 55.55 32.51
C ARG A 783 -39.86 55.08 31.09
N ASP A 784 -40.32 55.94 30.21
CA ASP A 784 -40.69 55.67 28.81
C ASP A 784 -39.51 55.72 27.81
N LEU A 785 -38.28 55.66 28.32
CA LEU A 785 -37.08 55.83 27.51
C LEU A 785 -36.77 54.59 26.64
N VAL A 786 -36.47 54.84 25.36
CA VAL A 786 -35.88 53.85 24.43
C VAL A 786 -34.41 54.18 24.24
N LEU A 787 -33.55 53.19 24.43
CA LEU A 787 -32.11 53.33 24.26
C LEU A 787 -31.65 52.74 22.93
N ASP A 788 -30.92 53.56 22.18
CA ASP A 788 -30.22 53.14 20.98
C ASP A 788 -28.81 52.69 21.36
N VAL A 789 -28.60 51.38 21.42
CA VAL A 789 -27.31 50.80 21.80
C VAL A 789 -26.56 50.41 20.53
N PRO A 790 -25.48 51.12 20.17
CA PRO A 790 -24.63 50.72 19.06
C PRO A 790 -23.83 49.48 19.45
N VAL A 791 -24.12 48.36 18.81
CA VAL A 791 -23.37 47.11 18.95
C VAL A 791 -22.54 46.91 17.70
N ARG A 792 -21.22 46.82 17.86
CA ARG A 792 -20.32 46.51 16.76
C ARG A 792 -20.27 45.00 16.59
N THR A 793 -20.68 44.50 15.43
CA THR A 793 -20.50 43.09 15.08
C THR A 793 -19.04 42.84 14.66
N ARG A 794 -18.63 41.58 14.66
CA ARG A 794 -17.27 41.18 14.28
C ARG A 794 -16.94 41.49 12.82
N ASP A 795 -17.96 41.59 11.96
CA ASP A 795 -17.86 41.91 10.53
C ASP A 795 -17.52 43.41 10.32
N GLY A 796 -17.34 44.17 11.40
CA GLY A 796 -17.08 45.61 11.39
C GLY A 796 -18.34 46.45 11.24
N THR A 797 -19.50 45.83 10.99
CA THR A 797 -20.78 46.54 10.87
C THR A 797 -21.28 46.99 12.24
N GLN A 798 -21.58 48.29 12.35
CA GLN A 798 -22.20 48.86 13.52
C GLN A 798 -23.72 48.74 13.36
N ARG A 799 -24.36 48.00 14.27
CA ARG A 799 -25.81 47.87 14.32
C ARG A 799 -26.34 48.60 15.53
N THR A 800 -27.38 49.40 15.35
CA THR A 800 -28.08 50.03 16.48
C THR A 800 -29.20 49.12 16.91
N VAL A 801 -29.25 48.80 18.21
CA VAL A 801 -30.27 47.95 18.79
C VAL A 801 -31.14 48.78 19.72
N HIS A 802 -32.45 48.80 19.45
CA HIS A 802 -33.43 49.56 20.24
C HIS A 802 -33.85 48.76 21.48
N ILE A 803 -33.51 49.29 22.66
CA ILE A 803 -33.77 48.68 23.96
C ILE A 803 -34.86 49.48 24.68
N TYR A 804 -35.98 48.81 24.96
CA TYR A 804 -37.04 49.35 25.80
C TYR A 804 -36.65 49.18 27.26
N THR A 805 -36.58 50.27 28.01
CA THR A 805 -36.07 50.24 29.39
C THR A 805 -37.14 49.86 30.42
N ASN A 806 -38.42 50.00 30.07
CA ASN A 806 -39.58 49.77 30.92
C ASN A 806 -40.79 49.34 30.07
N VAL A 807 -41.83 48.78 30.69
CA VAL A 807 -43.10 48.51 30.01
C VAL A 807 -43.75 49.78 29.46
N ALA A 808 -43.59 50.92 30.15
CA ALA A 808 -44.07 52.22 29.68
C ALA A 808 -43.44 52.66 28.35
N ALA A 809 -42.24 52.15 28.01
CA ALA A 809 -41.54 52.46 26.78
C ALA A 809 -41.98 51.58 25.59
N LEU A 810 -42.76 50.52 25.82
CA LEU A 810 -43.21 49.61 24.76
C LEU A 810 -44.37 50.22 23.95
N PRO A 811 -44.28 50.21 22.60
CA PRO A 811 -45.42 50.45 21.72
C PRO A 811 -46.61 49.54 22.08
N GLU A 812 -47.85 50.04 22.01
CA GLU A 812 -49.05 49.28 22.42
C GLU A 812 -49.23 47.96 21.65
N ASP A 813 -48.83 47.95 20.38
CA ASP A 813 -48.80 46.81 19.47
C ASP A 813 -47.64 45.81 19.75
N ALA A 814 -46.59 46.24 20.46
CA ALA A 814 -45.43 45.44 20.84
C ALA A 814 -45.51 44.83 22.25
N ARG A 815 -46.61 45.07 22.98
CA ARG A 815 -46.83 44.50 24.32
C ARG A 815 -47.23 43.03 24.20
N ASP A 816 -46.25 42.14 24.30
CA ASP A 816 -46.45 40.69 24.45
C ASP A 816 -47.52 40.41 25.53
N PRO A 817 -48.51 39.52 25.32
CA PRO A 817 -49.54 39.21 26.32
C PRO A 817 -48.97 38.81 27.70
N PHE A 818 -47.74 38.29 27.75
CA PHE A 818 -47.03 38.02 29.02
C PHE A 818 -46.57 39.29 29.75
N VAL A 819 -46.13 40.31 28.98
CA VAL A 819 -45.80 41.64 29.50
C VAL A 819 -47.07 42.37 29.93
N GLN A 820 -48.18 42.18 29.20
CA GLN A 820 -49.49 42.72 29.58
C GLN A 820 -50.01 42.10 30.88
N ALA A 821 -49.89 40.78 31.07
CA ALA A 821 -50.28 40.09 32.30
C ALA A 821 -49.45 40.59 33.52
N ALA A 822 -48.13 40.69 33.37
CA ALA A 822 -47.26 41.21 34.43
C ALA A 822 -47.50 42.70 34.73
N HIS A 823 -47.86 43.50 33.72
CA HIS A 823 -48.21 44.92 33.92
C HIS A 823 -49.57 45.10 34.60
N ALA A 824 -50.54 44.25 34.30
CA ALA A 824 -51.84 44.24 34.96
C ALA A 824 -51.72 43.87 36.45
N GLU A 825 -50.82 42.94 36.82
CA GLU A 825 -50.49 42.59 38.21
C GLU A 825 -49.81 43.71 39.00
N VAL A 826 -49.11 44.64 38.32
CA VAL A 826 -48.43 45.78 38.95
C VAL A 826 -49.35 47.00 39.09
N GLN A 827 -50.39 47.09 38.25
CA GLN A 827 -51.41 48.13 38.33
C GLN A 827 -52.55 47.82 39.31
N ALA A 828 -52.77 46.54 39.63
CA ALA A 828 -53.62 46.07 40.72
C ALA A 828 -52.88 46.15 42.06
#